data_AF-A0A2W4I4G1-F1
#
_entry.id   AF-A0A2W4I4G1-F1
#
_cell.length_a   1.000
_cell.length_b   1.000
_cell.length_c   1.000
_cell.angle_alpha   90.00
_cell.angle_beta   90.00
_cell.angle_gamma   90.00
#
_symmetry.space_group_name_H-M   'P 1'
#
loop_
_entity.id
_entity.type
_entity.pdbx_description
1 polymer ?
#
loop_
_entity_poly.entity_id
_entity_poly.type
_entity_poly.pdbx_seq_one_letter_code
_entity_poly.pdbx_strand_id
1 'polypeptide(L)'
;MNQSTQASSQDNQDKKELAPGEFVYEFFQPVFESTFSFDFSTSATSAPPASEINSPPTSTINAPTPAIGTHLAESTPMSTACAPLETFSSDVVSQITQQVAPQQVAQPISPIAPQAISRTAIDESGAVISFGRWNIRPHRIQYPDRSVAEFEYDESERLVRVLDRDGMEWVRVTQPDHQNISTWKSAEGQTCEMSMVVIPDGTYQVISAAGVIQTCALSGRIVVWTPFTAGFDLKRTLFAIFRSIDKNQDSSLSKEELELAARQIWNESDAIQLISMMQSHFDAICASRRHALCRQGTGITIDDILAFDETTKAEQESRCEAPPHIVKLVQTLFDELCTSETGTVTLDQVRLAYDKRHQRDNVSKVVLQTMYEEMRNQFESKNALLISKASYLNRTDFVQHFKAGYKKQIQGQIKIAGWGSDECWQAGETTTRTLFVDPSNPIDSILPQAIQRRVSDPLLNVFYSIFESMIVQCPHIILRMISQTVDGKFKVAFPGEQTPVIVSAPSSSCLAEYVHGSKYGFWMAVIENAFKQYESERKNASDLDHLHAVERICKLLTGQGGRWVSTTDMQLTELNIFMRDVFKQRRTMIAVGERNSPRMIGNRFISKSAVCGIVNLDNKNGRVTVSDPLRDNSADNFSDPTHRNSDGSTTLSVNAFSNAFEKIYVEEWLASDHLLQSPR
;
A
#
# COMPACT_ATOMS: atom_id res chain seq x y z
N MET A 1 3.92 62.65 50.53
CA MET A 1 3.67 61.23 50.81
C MET A 1 4.53 60.45 49.82
N ASN A 2 5.70 59.86 50.12
CA ASN A 2 6.37 59.51 51.40
C ASN A 2 5.54 58.60 52.31
N GLN A 3 6.04 57.49 52.90
CA GLN A 3 7.37 56.80 52.98
C GLN A 3 7.12 55.35 53.51
N SER A 4 8.03 54.35 53.58
CA SER A 4 9.46 54.14 53.25
C SER A 4 9.69 52.60 53.06
N THR A 5 10.52 52.10 52.14
CA THR A 5 12.00 51.92 52.17
C THR A 5 12.56 50.77 53.03
N GLN A 6 13.14 49.76 52.36
CA GLN A 6 14.37 49.02 52.74
C GLN A 6 15.17 48.84 51.42
N ALA A 7 16.43 49.25 51.23
CA ALA A 7 17.68 49.11 52.00
C ALA A 7 18.36 47.73 51.83
N SER A 8 19.58 47.49 51.30
CA SER A 8 20.57 48.17 50.41
C SER A 8 22.03 48.16 50.93
N SER A 9 22.89 47.30 50.35
CA SER A 9 24.37 47.43 50.23
C SER A 9 24.92 46.15 49.54
N GLN A 10 25.79 46.15 48.51
CA GLN A 10 27.13 46.75 48.34
C GLN A 10 28.20 46.16 49.27
N ASP A 11 29.44 45.85 48.85
CA ASP A 11 30.07 46.08 47.53
C ASP A 11 31.36 45.23 47.28
N ASN A 12 31.87 45.26 46.04
CA ASN A 12 33.25 44.88 45.61
C ASN A 12 33.65 43.36 45.70
N GLN A 13 34.67 42.84 44.99
CA GLN A 13 35.72 43.48 44.17
C GLN A 13 36.20 42.65 42.95
N ASP A 14 36.99 43.31 42.10
CA ASP A 14 37.49 42.97 40.76
C ASP A 14 38.55 41.82 40.58
N LYS A 15 38.72 41.44 39.30
CA LYS A 15 39.92 40.86 38.63
C LYS A 15 40.39 39.42 38.92
N LYS A 16 40.32 38.58 37.87
CA LYS A 16 41.49 38.42 36.95
C LYS A 16 41.13 37.80 35.59
N GLU A 17 41.86 38.21 34.56
CA GLU A 17 41.84 37.60 33.22
C GLU A 17 42.72 36.34 33.16
N LEU A 18 42.39 35.41 32.28
CA LEU A 18 43.32 34.47 31.64
C LEU A 18 42.74 34.08 30.25
N ALA A 19 43.61 33.94 29.26
CA ALA A 19 43.22 33.83 27.85
C ALA A 19 42.79 32.40 27.43
N PRO A 20 41.96 32.25 26.38
CA PRO A 20 41.74 30.96 25.74
C PRO A 20 43.03 30.49 25.06
N GLY A 21 43.54 29.32 25.44
CA GLY A 21 44.67 28.67 24.78
C GLY A 21 44.21 27.89 23.54
N GLU A 22 44.87 28.12 22.42
CA GLU A 22 44.72 27.28 21.23
C GLU A 22 45.26 25.87 21.52
N PHE A 23 44.48 24.83 21.18
CA PHE A 23 44.97 23.46 21.10
C PHE A 23 44.65 22.88 19.73
N VAL A 24 45.68 22.84 18.89
CA VAL A 24 45.71 22.02 17.68
C VAL A 24 45.70 20.55 18.10
N TYR A 25 44.88 19.73 17.46
CA TYR A 25 45.02 18.28 17.48
C TYR A 25 45.05 17.75 16.05
N GLU A 26 46.13 17.05 15.73
CA GLU A 26 46.37 16.40 14.44
C GLU A 26 45.44 15.20 14.29
N PHE A 27 44.92 14.98 13.08
CA PHE A 27 44.24 13.73 12.73
C PHE A 27 45.05 12.97 11.68
N PHE A 28 45.34 11.71 11.98
CA PHE A 28 46.09 10.80 11.12
C PHE A 28 45.34 10.48 9.82
N GLN A 29 46.06 10.50 8.71
CA GLN A 29 45.67 9.76 7.51
C GLN A 29 46.01 8.27 7.67
N PRO A 30 45.12 7.35 7.26
CA PRO A 30 45.52 6.04 6.76
C PRO A 30 45.58 6.10 5.21
N VAL A 31 46.78 5.98 4.65
CA VAL A 31 46.98 5.77 3.22
C VAL A 31 46.61 4.33 2.86
N PHE A 32 45.81 4.15 1.80
CA PHE A 32 45.79 2.89 1.03
C PHE A 32 45.62 3.19 -0.46
N GLU A 33 46.68 2.93 -1.22
CA GLU A 33 46.66 2.93 -2.69
C GLU A 33 46.26 1.54 -3.20
N SER A 34 45.40 1.47 -4.22
CA SER A 34 45.29 0.29 -5.08
C SER A 34 44.75 0.68 -6.46
N THR A 35 45.62 1.20 -7.32
CA THR A 35 45.30 1.39 -8.75
C THR A 35 45.14 0.06 -9.46
N PHE A 36 44.01 -0.13 -10.16
CA PHE A 36 43.88 -1.14 -11.21
C PHE A 36 43.24 -0.51 -12.44
N SER A 37 44.06 -0.23 -13.44
CA SER A 37 43.63 0.17 -14.78
C SER A 37 43.38 -1.08 -15.63
N PHE A 38 42.33 -1.07 -16.44
CA PHE A 38 42.15 -2.05 -17.53
C PHE A 38 41.75 -1.33 -18.81
N ASP A 39 42.69 -1.24 -19.76
CA ASP A 39 42.38 -0.85 -21.13
C ASP A 39 41.57 -1.95 -21.82
N PHE A 40 40.52 -1.57 -22.54
CA PHE A 40 39.93 -2.40 -23.58
C PHE A 40 40.12 -1.74 -24.94
N SER A 41 41.17 -2.16 -25.63
CA SER A 41 41.46 -1.75 -27.00
C SER A 41 40.63 -2.53 -28.02
N THR A 42 40.29 -1.87 -29.12
CA THR A 42 39.45 -2.43 -30.19
C THR A 42 40.19 -3.46 -31.03
N SER A 43 39.55 -4.60 -31.31
CA SER A 43 39.82 -5.37 -32.54
C SER A 43 38.53 -6.00 -33.07
N ALA A 44 38.45 -6.15 -34.39
CA ALA A 44 37.26 -6.60 -35.12
C ALA A 44 37.59 -7.80 -36.03
N THR A 45 36.55 -8.39 -36.63
CA THR A 45 36.59 -9.47 -37.66
C THR A 45 37.26 -10.78 -37.23
N SER A 46 36.53 -11.90 -37.21
CA SER A 46 36.39 -12.73 -38.43
C SER A 46 35.43 -13.93 -38.24
N ALA A 47 35.04 -14.56 -39.34
CA ALA A 47 34.30 -15.83 -39.44
C ALA A 47 34.48 -16.41 -40.87
N PRO A 48 34.07 -17.65 -41.18
CA PRO A 48 33.96 -18.87 -40.38
C PRO A 48 35.05 -19.89 -40.84
N PRO A 49 34.89 -21.24 -40.74
CA PRO A 49 34.05 -22.03 -41.67
C PRO A 49 33.30 -23.21 -40.98
N ALA A 50 32.72 -24.14 -41.77
CA ALA A 50 31.81 -25.19 -41.29
C ALA A 50 32.09 -26.60 -41.86
N SER A 51 31.77 -27.64 -41.07
CA SER A 51 31.63 -29.08 -41.42
C SER A 51 31.10 -29.84 -40.17
N GLU A 52 30.50 -31.03 -40.19
CA GLU A 52 29.89 -31.80 -41.29
C GLU A 52 28.79 -32.77 -40.79
N ILE A 53 27.97 -33.20 -41.74
CA ILE A 53 26.98 -34.29 -41.79
C ILE A 53 27.20 -35.49 -40.84
N ASN A 54 26.12 -36.02 -40.23
CA ASN A 54 25.85 -37.47 -40.16
C ASN A 54 24.42 -37.86 -39.69
N SER A 55 23.91 -39.00 -40.17
CA SER A 55 22.59 -39.65 -39.87
C SER A 55 22.50 -41.01 -40.59
N PRO A 56 21.56 -41.93 -40.27
CA PRO A 56 20.89 -42.28 -39.02
C PRO A 56 21.29 -43.73 -38.59
N PRO A 57 20.44 -44.53 -37.89
CA PRO A 57 19.56 -45.45 -38.64
C PRO A 57 18.17 -45.70 -38.00
N THR A 58 17.35 -46.52 -38.67
CA THR A 58 15.93 -46.81 -38.38
C THR A 58 15.69 -48.15 -37.66
N SER A 59 14.51 -48.30 -37.04
CA SER A 59 13.80 -49.59 -36.91
C SER A 59 12.28 -49.36 -36.81
N THR A 60 11.46 -50.39 -37.07
CA THR A 60 10.00 -50.34 -37.25
C THR A 60 9.35 -51.66 -36.79
N ILE A 61 8.00 -51.80 -36.93
CA ILE A 61 7.17 -53.01 -36.72
C ILE A 61 6.82 -53.23 -35.22
N ASN A 62 5.59 -53.53 -34.77
CA ASN A 62 4.37 -54.06 -35.42
C ASN A 62 3.03 -53.50 -34.84
N ALA A 63 1.89 -53.85 -35.45
CA ALA A 63 0.53 -53.73 -34.89
C ALA A 63 -0.16 -55.11 -34.78
N PRO A 64 -1.35 -55.25 -34.13
CA PRO A 64 -2.57 -55.51 -34.95
C PRO A 64 -3.93 -54.99 -34.39
N THR A 65 -4.98 -55.29 -35.14
CA THR A 65 -6.40 -54.83 -35.17
C THR A 65 -7.33 -55.39 -34.05
N PRO A 66 -8.44 -54.71 -33.67
CA PRO A 66 -9.38 -55.13 -32.61
C PRO A 66 -10.59 -55.98 -33.09
N ALA A 67 -11.44 -56.44 -32.14
CA ALA A 67 -12.67 -57.20 -32.42
C ALA A 67 -13.91 -56.75 -31.59
N ILE A 68 -14.98 -56.41 -32.30
CA ILE A 68 -16.38 -56.90 -32.21
C ILE A 68 -16.97 -57.26 -30.83
N GLY A 69 -18.13 -56.66 -30.51
CA GLY A 69 -19.12 -57.14 -29.53
C GLY A 69 -20.44 -56.37 -29.59
N THR A 70 -21.59 -57.04 -29.71
CA THR A 70 -22.92 -56.43 -29.97
C THR A 70 -24.06 -57.10 -29.20
N HIS A 71 -24.94 -56.31 -28.57
CA HIS A 71 -26.34 -56.61 -28.15
C HIS A 71 -26.98 -55.23 -27.78
N LEU A 72 -28.20 -54.80 -28.17
CA LEU A 72 -29.57 -55.38 -28.15
C LEU A 72 -30.05 -55.73 -26.72
N ALA A 73 -31.20 -55.31 -26.20
CA ALA A 73 -32.25 -54.35 -26.62
C ALA A 73 -33.12 -54.02 -25.34
N GLU A 74 -34.26 -53.30 -25.28
CA GLU A 74 -35.17 -52.63 -26.24
C GLU A 74 -36.14 -51.65 -25.50
N SER A 75 -37.18 -51.18 -26.19
CA SER A 75 -38.50 -50.66 -25.73
C SER A 75 -38.74 -49.14 -25.58
N THR A 76 -39.98 -48.72 -25.88
CA THR A 76 -40.38 -47.36 -26.29
C THR A 76 -41.74 -46.91 -25.67
N PRO A 77 -42.69 -46.16 -26.31
CA PRO A 77 -42.82 -44.71 -26.05
C PRO A 77 -44.26 -44.16 -25.79
N MET A 78 -44.35 -42.88 -25.40
CA MET A 78 -45.43 -41.92 -25.77
C MET A 78 -44.80 -40.50 -25.89
N SER A 79 -45.11 -39.58 -26.82
CA SER A 79 -46.37 -39.14 -27.49
C SER A 79 -47.18 -38.15 -26.62
N THR A 80 -47.66 -36.97 -27.06
CA THR A 80 -47.77 -36.35 -28.42
C THR A 80 -47.98 -34.82 -28.37
N ALA A 81 -47.65 -34.12 -29.47
CA ALA A 81 -48.24 -32.84 -29.97
C ALA A 81 -48.06 -31.54 -29.12
N CYS A 82 -48.25 -30.30 -29.64
CA CYS A 82 -48.71 -29.85 -30.97
C CYS A 82 -48.02 -28.52 -31.44
N ALA A 83 -48.30 -28.07 -32.66
CA ALA A 83 -47.76 -26.87 -33.34
C ALA A 83 -48.89 -25.79 -33.54
N PRO A 84 -48.83 -24.71 -34.37
CA PRO A 84 -47.91 -24.40 -35.48
C PRO A 84 -47.46 -22.91 -35.67
N LEU A 85 -46.90 -22.66 -36.86
CA LEU A 85 -46.29 -21.47 -37.49
C LEU A 85 -47.14 -20.17 -37.52
N GLU A 86 -46.46 -19.05 -37.80
CA GLU A 86 -46.91 -18.08 -38.82
C GLU A 86 -45.71 -17.54 -39.64
N THR A 87 -45.93 -16.96 -40.84
CA THR A 87 -44.88 -16.67 -41.84
C THR A 87 -45.16 -15.46 -42.75
N PHE A 88 -44.19 -14.58 -42.96
CA PHE A 88 -44.04 -13.69 -44.13
C PHE A 88 -42.53 -13.51 -44.40
N SER A 89 -41.96 -13.88 -45.56
CA SER A 89 -42.13 -13.41 -46.95
C SER A 89 -41.21 -12.22 -47.29
N SER A 90 -40.34 -12.42 -48.28
CA SER A 90 -39.58 -11.37 -48.97
C SER A 90 -40.40 -10.74 -50.09
N ASP A 91 -39.96 -9.58 -50.62
CA ASP A 91 -39.49 -9.44 -52.02
C ASP A 91 -39.26 -7.98 -52.48
N VAL A 92 -38.71 -7.88 -53.70
CA VAL A 92 -38.65 -6.73 -54.63
C VAL A 92 -37.34 -5.92 -54.67
N VAL A 93 -36.78 -5.87 -55.89
CA VAL A 93 -35.60 -5.11 -56.32
C VAL A 93 -35.96 -4.34 -57.59
N SER A 94 -35.66 -3.04 -57.68
CA SER A 94 -35.24 -2.39 -58.95
C SER A 94 -34.81 -0.91 -58.81
N GLN A 95 -33.54 -0.67 -59.14
CA GLN A 95 -33.02 0.33 -60.10
C GLN A 95 -33.75 1.67 -60.36
N ILE A 96 -32.96 2.76 -60.40
CA ILE A 96 -32.79 3.58 -61.63
C ILE A 96 -31.42 4.29 -61.58
N THR A 97 -30.82 4.53 -62.75
CA THR A 97 -29.46 5.07 -62.93
C THR A 97 -29.50 6.48 -63.52
N GLN A 98 -28.60 7.38 -63.08
CA GLN A 98 -28.13 8.46 -63.96
C GLN A 98 -26.72 8.95 -63.59
N GLN A 99 -25.93 9.30 -64.62
CA GLN A 99 -24.57 9.82 -64.52
C GLN A 99 -24.54 11.31 -64.85
N VAL A 100 -23.77 12.11 -64.10
CA VAL A 100 -23.03 13.26 -64.65
C VAL A 100 -21.69 13.36 -63.92
N ALA A 101 -20.61 13.55 -64.67
CA ALA A 101 -19.35 14.14 -64.21
C ALA A 101 -19.01 15.31 -65.16
N PRO A 102 -18.22 16.29 -64.71
CA PRO A 102 -16.79 16.17 -65.02
C PRO A 102 -15.83 16.64 -63.91
N GLN A 103 -14.55 16.37 -64.18
CA GLN A 103 -13.34 16.67 -63.42
C GLN A 103 -13.22 18.11 -62.90
N GLN A 104 -12.53 18.29 -61.77
CA GLN A 104 -11.55 19.37 -61.63
C GLN A 104 -10.34 18.99 -60.75
N VAL A 105 -9.16 19.29 -61.29
CA VAL A 105 -7.82 19.49 -60.70
C VAL A 105 -7.52 18.92 -59.29
N ALA A 106 -6.50 18.06 -59.22
CA ALA A 106 -5.86 17.66 -57.97
C ALA A 106 -4.79 18.65 -57.49
N GLN A 107 -4.67 18.81 -56.17
CA GLN A 107 -3.48 19.31 -55.47
C GLN A 107 -3.19 18.41 -54.25
N PRO A 108 -1.94 18.32 -53.77
CA PRO A 108 -1.51 17.24 -52.89
C PRO A 108 -2.07 17.35 -51.48
N ILE A 109 -2.69 16.26 -51.01
CA ILE A 109 -3.04 16.07 -49.60
C ILE A 109 -1.76 15.74 -48.84
N SER A 110 -1.34 16.63 -47.92
CA SER A 110 -0.30 16.32 -46.94
C SER A 110 -0.75 15.18 -46.03
N PRO A 111 0.14 14.27 -45.60
CA PRO A 111 -0.24 13.16 -44.71
C PRO A 111 -0.73 13.71 -43.37
N ILE A 112 -2.02 13.53 -43.09
CA ILE A 112 -2.61 13.85 -41.78
C ILE A 112 -2.07 12.83 -40.78
N ALA A 113 -1.26 13.29 -39.83
CA ALA A 113 -0.81 12.46 -38.72
C ALA A 113 -2.01 11.98 -37.88
N PRO A 114 -2.03 10.73 -37.38
CA PRO A 114 -3.12 10.23 -36.56
C PRO A 114 -3.22 11.05 -35.27
N GLN A 115 -4.36 11.71 -35.05
CA GLN A 115 -4.59 12.49 -33.83
C GLN A 115 -4.72 11.55 -32.63
N ALA A 116 -3.75 11.62 -31.71
CA ALA A 116 -3.81 10.90 -30.45
C ALA A 116 -4.94 11.46 -29.57
N ILE A 117 -5.85 10.59 -29.12
CA ILE A 117 -6.99 10.98 -28.29
C ILE A 117 -6.54 11.05 -26.83
N SER A 118 -6.23 12.26 -26.37
CA SER A 118 -5.78 12.53 -24.99
C SER A 118 -6.77 12.06 -23.93
N ARG A 119 -6.25 11.50 -22.82
CA ARG A 119 -7.04 10.98 -21.69
C ARG A 119 -6.25 10.97 -20.36
N THR A 120 -6.00 12.14 -19.78
CA THR A 120 -5.49 12.22 -18.39
C THR A 120 -6.13 13.41 -17.67
N ALA A 121 -6.49 13.25 -16.39
CA ALA A 121 -6.95 14.34 -15.53
C ALA A 121 -5.83 14.72 -14.56
N ILE A 122 -5.44 16.00 -14.56
CA ILE A 122 -4.21 16.54 -13.97
C ILE A 122 -4.53 17.84 -13.23
N ASP A 123 -3.84 18.12 -12.13
CA ASP A 123 -3.96 19.41 -11.42
C ASP A 123 -3.00 20.49 -11.96
N GLU A 124 -3.15 21.74 -11.51
CA GLU A 124 -2.34 22.88 -11.98
C GLU A 124 -0.82 22.71 -11.71
N SER A 125 -0.40 21.76 -10.86
CA SER A 125 1.01 21.46 -10.63
C SER A 125 1.63 20.56 -11.71
N GLY A 126 0.85 19.86 -12.55
CA GLY A 126 1.41 18.81 -13.40
C GLY A 126 1.68 17.52 -12.62
N ALA A 127 0.69 17.10 -11.84
CA ALA A 127 0.67 15.80 -11.18
C ALA A 127 -0.62 15.03 -11.55
N VAL A 128 -0.47 13.72 -11.77
CA VAL A 128 -1.61 12.80 -11.90
C VAL A 128 -1.91 12.22 -10.53
N ILE A 129 -2.99 12.70 -9.90
CA ILE A 129 -3.50 12.26 -8.59
C ILE A 129 -2.53 12.52 -7.42
N SER A 130 -2.59 13.73 -6.87
CA SER A 130 -2.14 14.02 -5.50
C SER A 130 -3.31 13.90 -4.51
N PHE A 131 -3.14 13.20 -3.39
CA PHE A 131 -4.18 13.07 -2.35
C PHE A 131 -3.75 13.71 -1.02
N GLY A 132 -4.43 14.79 -0.65
CA GLY A 132 -4.54 15.20 0.75
C GLY A 132 -3.32 15.88 1.39
N ARG A 133 -2.88 17.02 0.85
CA ARG A 133 -2.03 18.05 1.52
C ARG A 133 -0.57 17.69 1.89
N TRP A 134 -0.08 16.47 1.67
CA TRP A 134 1.29 16.09 2.04
C TRP A 134 2.04 15.50 0.84
N ASN A 135 2.70 16.36 0.07
CA ASN A 135 3.58 15.97 -1.03
C ASN A 135 4.93 15.46 -0.49
N ILE A 136 4.99 14.19 -0.06
CA ILE A 136 6.27 13.53 0.21
C ILE A 136 6.96 13.31 -1.14
N ARG A 137 7.92 14.17 -1.45
CA ARG A 137 8.76 14.08 -2.65
C ARG A 137 10.13 13.51 -2.25
N PRO A 138 10.43 12.23 -2.55
CA PRO A 138 11.73 11.68 -2.23
C PRO A 138 12.78 12.31 -3.15
N HIS A 139 13.78 12.99 -2.59
CA HIS A 139 14.94 13.47 -3.36
C HIS A 139 15.93 12.35 -3.70
N ARG A 140 15.92 11.26 -2.93
CA ARG A 140 16.83 10.13 -3.08
C ARG A 140 16.21 8.85 -2.54
N ILE A 141 16.43 7.75 -3.24
CA ILE A 141 15.97 6.40 -2.90
C ILE A 141 17.17 5.46 -3.04
N GLN A 142 17.31 4.51 -2.11
CA GLN A 142 18.27 3.42 -2.25
C GLN A 142 17.53 2.09 -2.35
N TYR A 143 17.79 1.34 -3.41
CA TYR A 143 17.19 0.04 -3.68
C TYR A 143 17.94 -1.10 -2.95
N PRO A 144 17.37 -2.31 -2.83
CA PRO A 144 18.00 -3.43 -2.10
C PRO A 144 19.36 -3.89 -2.68
N ASP A 145 19.59 -3.67 -3.97
CA ASP A 145 20.88 -3.92 -4.67
C ASP A 145 21.92 -2.79 -4.44
N ARG A 146 21.56 -1.79 -3.63
CA ARG A 146 22.30 -0.54 -3.35
C ARG A 146 22.36 0.46 -4.51
N SER A 147 21.70 0.21 -5.64
CA SER A 147 21.47 1.25 -6.66
C SER A 147 20.67 2.42 -6.06
N VAL A 148 20.75 3.58 -6.70
CA VAL A 148 20.20 4.83 -6.17
C VAL A 148 19.47 5.57 -7.29
N ALA A 149 18.23 5.99 -7.03
CA ALA A 149 17.57 7.00 -7.87
C ALA A 149 17.52 8.34 -7.12
N GLU A 150 17.72 9.45 -7.84
CA GLU A 150 17.71 10.82 -7.29
C GLU A 150 16.77 11.72 -8.10
N PHE A 151 16.12 12.67 -7.43
CA PHE A 151 15.03 13.46 -7.97
C PHE A 151 15.15 14.93 -7.54
N GLU A 152 15.09 15.84 -8.50
CA GLU A 152 15.08 17.28 -8.25
C GLU A 152 13.79 17.90 -8.78
N TYR A 153 13.34 18.94 -8.08
CA TYR A 153 12.07 19.60 -8.31
C TYR A 153 12.30 21.12 -8.39
N ASP A 154 11.56 21.82 -9.25
CA ASP A 154 11.64 23.28 -9.39
C ASP A 154 10.90 24.03 -8.26
N GLU A 155 10.96 25.37 -8.30
CA GLU A 155 10.25 26.26 -7.35
C GLU A 155 8.72 26.12 -7.40
N SER A 156 8.17 25.56 -8.49
CA SER A 156 6.76 25.17 -8.61
C SER A 156 6.50 23.73 -8.15
N GLU A 157 7.49 23.14 -7.46
CA GLU A 157 7.55 21.78 -6.94
C GLU A 157 7.41 20.66 -8.00
N ARG A 158 7.70 20.95 -9.28
CA ARG A 158 7.57 20.00 -10.39
C ARG A 158 8.89 19.31 -10.66
N LEU A 159 8.86 17.99 -10.92
CA LEU A 159 10.06 17.19 -11.20
C LEU A 159 10.81 17.73 -12.43
N VAL A 160 12.09 18.11 -12.27
CA VAL A 160 12.95 18.66 -13.35
C VAL A 160 14.11 17.74 -13.73
N ARG A 161 14.56 16.87 -12.82
CA ARG A 161 15.64 15.93 -13.06
C ARG A 161 15.33 14.60 -12.37
N VAL A 162 15.61 13.51 -13.07
CA VAL A 162 15.66 12.15 -12.53
C VAL A 162 17.02 11.57 -12.88
N LEU A 163 17.79 11.17 -11.89
CA LEU A 163 18.84 10.18 -12.07
C LEU A 163 18.23 8.83 -11.73
N ASP A 164 18.09 7.93 -12.70
CA ASP A 164 17.57 6.60 -12.41
C ASP A 164 18.59 5.67 -11.77
N ARG A 165 18.09 4.54 -11.27
CA ARG A 165 18.87 3.50 -10.57
C ARG A 165 19.99 2.91 -11.42
N ASP A 166 19.84 2.92 -12.74
CA ASP A 166 20.77 2.36 -13.72
C ASP A 166 21.81 3.42 -14.15
N GLY A 167 21.74 4.63 -13.56
CA GLY A 167 22.65 5.76 -13.77
C GLY A 167 22.22 6.70 -14.90
N MET A 168 21.04 6.50 -15.50
CA MET A 168 20.58 7.34 -16.61
C MET A 168 19.95 8.62 -16.08
N GLU A 169 20.62 9.75 -16.34
CA GLU A 169 20.09 11.08 -16.04
C GLU A 169 19.14 11.55 -17.15
N TRP A 170 17.95 11.99 -16.74
CA TRP A 170 16.91 12.63 -17.55
C TRP A 170 16.60 14.02 -17.00
N VAL A 171 16.74 15.05 -17.84
CA VAL A 171 16.45 16.45 -17.50
C VAL A 171 15.27 16.97 -18.33
N ARG A 172 14.33 17.64 -17.66
CA ARG A 172 13.12 18.21 -18.27
C ARG A 172 13.47 19.50 -19.05
N VAL A 173 13.30 19.48 -20.37
CA VAL A 173 13.66 20.59 -21.28
C VAL A 173 12.52 21.60 -21.44
N THR A 174 11.28 21.13 -21.50
CA THR A 174 10.09 21.96 -21.62
C THR A 174 9.30 21.99 -20.30
N GLN A 175 8.43 22.98 -20.13
CA GLN A 175 7.42 22.90 -19.06
C GLN A 175 6.36 21.86 -19.46
N PRO A 176 5.78 21.12 -18.49
CA PRO A 176 4.69 20.20 -18.77
C PRO A 176 3.53 20.92 -19.45
N ASP A 177 2.96 20.27 -20.46
CA ASP A 177 1.78 20.74 -21.14
C ASP A 177 0.48 20.46 -20.34
N HIS A 178 -0.67 20.70 -20.96
CA HIS A 178 -1.99 20.44 -20.39
C HIS A 178 -2.30 18.93 -20.18
N GLN A 179 -1.41 18.03 -20.63
CA GLN A 179 -1.46 16.58 -20.46
C GLN A 179 -0.32 16.07 -19.57
N ASN A 180 0.41 16.99 -18.91
CA ASN A 180 1.64 16.78 -18.15
C ASN A 180 2.81 16.19 -18.95
N ILE A 181 2.70 16.14 -20.27
CA ILE A 181 3.77 15.63 -21.12
C ILE A 181 4.83 16.72 -21.18
N SER A 182 6.06 16.34 -20.85
CA SER A 182 7.24 17.19 -21.01
C SER A 182 8.21 16.53 -21.97
N THR A 183 9.02 17.34 -22.64
CA THR A 183 10.18 16.87 -23.39
C THR A 183 11.30 16.64 -22.39
N TRP A 184 11.71 15.39 -22.18
CA TRP A 184 12.87 15.04 -21.38
C TRP A 184 14.06 14.76 -22.29
N LYS A 185 15.26 15.05 -21.79
CA LYS A 185 16.53 14.82 -22.49
C LYS A 185 17.45 14.00 -21.60
N SER A 186 18.00 12.91 -22.14
CA SER A 186 19.01 12.12 -21.42
C SER A 186 20.39 12.78 -21.44
N ALA A 187 21.30 12.36 -20.56
CA ALA A 187 22.71 12.78 -20.60
C ALA A 187 23.38 12.51 -21.97
N GLU A 188 22.99 11.45 -22.68
CA GLU A 188 23.44 11.14 -24.05
C GLU A 188 22.88 12.10 -25.12
N GLY A 189 21.90 12.93 -24.75
CA GLY A 189 21.26 13.89 -25.63
C GLY A 189 20.04 13.37 -26.40
N GLN A 190 19.62 12.13 -26.16
CA GLN A 190 18.35 11.61 -26.70
C GLN A 190 17.19 12.42 -26.10
N THR A 191 16.12 12.69 -26.86
CA THR A 191 14.92 13.38 -26.37
C THR A 191 13.66 12.56 -26.57
N CYS A 192 12.75 12.63 -25.59
CA CYS A 192 11.51 11.89 -25.55
C CYS A 192 10.37 12.73 -24.95
N GLU A 193 9.12 12.40 -25.27
CA GLU A 193 7.94 13.06 -24.71
C GLU A 193 7.26 12.11 -23.72
N MET A 194 7.24 12.51 -22.44
CA MET A 194 6.71 11.70 -21.35
C MET A 194 6.29 12.54 -20.12
N SER A 195 5.30 12.03 -19.39
CA SER A 195 4.96 12.47 -18.03
C SER A 195 5.65 11.52 -17.05
N MET A 196 6.53 12.04 -16.19
CA MET A 196 7.12 11.29 -15.07
C MET A 196 6.39 11.64 -13.77
N VAL A 197 5.95 10.63 -13.02
CA VAL A 197 5.29 10.78 -11.71
C VAL A 197 6.06 9.98 -10.66
N VAL A 198 6.44 10.62 -9.56
CA VAL A 198 7.10 9.95 -8.42
C VAL A 198 6.07 9.76 -7.31
N ILE A 199 5.92 8.52 -6.86
CA ILE A 199 4.96 8.09 -5.85
C ILE A 199 5.61 8.21 -4.45
N PRO A 200 4.88 8.50 -3.36
CA PRO A 200 5.46 8.69 -2.01
C PRO A 200 6.23 7.51 -1.42
N ASP A 201 6.08 6.30 -1.95
CA ASP A 201 6.89 5.13 -1.59
C ASP A 201 8.24 5.09 -2.31
N GLY A 202 8.44 5.95 -3.31
CA GLY A 202 9.64 6.00 -4.14
C GLY A 202 9.55 5.20 -5.44
N THR A 203 8.44 4.50 -5.70
CA THR A 203 8.19 4.03 -7.06
C THR A 203 7.97 5.22 -7.99
N TYR A 204 8.35 5.11 -9.25
CA TYR A 204 8.08 6.16 -10.24
C TYR A 204 7.53 5.59 -11.54
N GLN A 205 6.61 6.33 -12.15
CA GLN A 205 5.92 5.95 -13.37
C GLN A 205 6.31 6.89 -14.51
N VAL A 206 6.81 6.31 -15.59
CA VAL A 206 7.14 7.00 -16.84
C VAL A 206 6.04 6.70 -17.84
N ILE A 207 5.20 7.69 -18.11
CA ILE A 207 4.10 7.60 -19.09
C ILE A 207 4.57 8.27 -20.39
N SER A 208 4.90 7.46 -21.40
CA SER A 208 5.27 7.97 -22.72
C SER A 208 4.08 8.59 -23.47
N ALA A 209 4.33 9.49 -24.42
CA ALA A 209 3.30 10.03 -25.31
C ALA A 209 2.55 8.96 -26.15
N ALA A 210 3.10 7.74 -26.26
CA ALA A 210 2.46 6.58 -26.86
C ALA A 210 1.48 5.83 -25.91
N GLY A 211 1.33 6.29 -24.67
CA GLY A 211 0.48 5.66 -23.65
C GLY A 211 1.08 4.42 -22.98
N VAL A 212 2.36 4.11 -23.22
CA VAL A 212 3.07 3.06 -22.47
C VAL A 212 3.49 3.62 -21.12
N ILE A 213 3.11 2.92 -20.04
CA ILE A 213 3.41 3.26 -18.65
C ILE A 213 4.50 2.31 -18.16
N GLN A 214 5.66 2.82 -17.77
CA GLN A 214 6.72 2.02 -17.14
C GLN A 214 6.77 2.35 -15.65
N THR A 215 6.46 1.39 -14.78
CA THR A 215 6.55 1.56 -13.32
C THR A 215 7.87 0.98 -12.82
N CYS A 216 8.78 1.83 -12.37
CA CYS A 216 10.00 1.42 -11.69
C CYS A 216 9.70 1.22 -10.20
N ALA A 217 9.65 -0.04 -9.77
CA ALA A 217 9.30 -0.44 -8.41
C ALA A 217 10.51 -0.47 -7.46
N LEU A 218 10.27 -0.29 -6.15
CA LEU A 218 11.26 -0.38 -5.06
C LEU A 218 12.06 -1.69 -5.03
N SER A 219 11.59 -2.74 -5.70
CA SER A 219 12.29 -4.01 -5.86
C SER A 219 13.37 -3.99 -6.96
N GLY A 220 13.66 -2.84 -7.57
CA GLY A 220 14.57 -2.73 -8.73
C GLY A 220 13.98 -3.38 -9.98
N ARG A 221 12.67 -3.25 -10.19
CA ARG A 221 11.94 -3.90 -11.30
C ARG A 221 11.14 -2.89 -12.10
N ILE A 222 11.40 -2.87 -13.41
CA ILE A 222 10.63 -2.10 -14.39
C ILE A 222 9.44 -2.97 -14.81
N VAL A 223 8.24 -2.66 -14.29
CA VAL A 223 6.99 -3.27 -14.73
C VAL A 223 6.44 -2.43 -15.87
N VAL A 224 6.56 -2.92 -17.10
CA VAL A 224 6.05 -2.24 -18.29
C VAL A 224 4.57 -2.56 -18.47
N TRP A 225 3.72 -1.60 -18.11
CA TRP A 225 2.30 -1.58 -18.39
C TRP A 225 2.09 -0.97 -19.79
N THR A 226 2.28 -1.78 -20.82
CA THR A 226 1.66 -1.50 -22.12
C THR A 226 0.15 -1.67 -21.98
N PRO A 227 -0.68 -0.77 -22.54
CA PRO A 227 -2.11 -1.06 -22.70
C PRO A 227 -2.26 -2.28 -23.62
N PHE A 228 -3.03 -3.28 -23.17
CA PHE A 228 -3.23 -4.52 -23.91
C PHE A 228 -3.67 -4.26 -25.36
N THR A 229 -3.07 -4.99 -26.30
CA THR A 229 -3.30 -4.77 -27.74
C THR A 229 -4.77 -4.96 -28.14
N ALA A 230 -5.20 -4.28 -29.21
CA ALA A 230 -6.55 -4.39 -29.75
C ALA A 230 -6.78 -5.77 -30.40
N GLY A 231 -7.04 -6.78 -29.56
CA GLY A 231 -7.05 -8.20 -29.91
C GLY A 231 -6.62 -9.12 -28.76
N PHE A 232 -6.16 -8.58 -27.63
CA PHE A 232 -5.76 -9.34 -26.45
C PHE A 232 -6.93 -10.10 -25.81
N ASP A 233 -6.85 -11.44 -25.85
CA ASP A 233 -7.79 -12.34 -25.17
C ASP A 233 -7.31 -12.58 -23.72
N LEU A 234 -7.71 -11.67 -22.83
CA LEU A 234 -7.42 -11.72 -21.40
C LEU A 234 -7.73 -13.09 -20.77
N LYS A 235 -8.84 -13.73 -21.18
CA LYS A 235 -9.23 -15.04 -20.62
C LYS A 235 -8.26 -16.12 -21.06
N ARG A 236 -7.92 -16.19 -22.35
CA ARG A 236 -6.95 -17.17 -22.88
C ARG A 236 -5.54 -16.96 -22.31
N THR A 237 -5.05 -15.73 -22.24
CA THR A 237 -3.72 -15.42 -21.69
C THR A 237 -3.66 -15.77 -20.21
N LEU A 238 -4.66 -15.37 -19.43
CA LEU A 238 -4.78 -15.73 -18.01
C LEU A 238 -4.81 -17.26 -17.80
N PHE A 239 -5.58 -18.01 -18.59
CA PHE A 239 -5.61 -19.48 -18.53
C PHE A 239 -4.25 -20.13 -18.84
N ALA A 240 -3.47 -19.58 -19.77
CA ALA A 240 -2.14 -20.07 -20.10
C ALA A 240 -1.14 -19.80 -18.97
N ILE A 241 -1.16 -18.58 -18.42
CA ILE A 241 -0.31 -18.18 -17.29
C ILE A 241 -0.65 -19.01 -16.06
N PHE A 242 -1.94 -19.10 -15.68
CA PHE A 242 -2.41 -19.88 -14.54
C PHE A 242 -1.85 -21.31 -14.57
N ARG A 243 -2.01 -22.02 -15.69
CA ARG A 243 -1.50 -23.39 -15.90
C ARG A 243 0.03 -23.51 -15.92
N SER A 244 0.76 -22.41 -16.10
CA SER A 244 2.22 -22.38 -16.02
C SER A 244 2.74 -22.00 -14.64
N ILE A 245 1.89 -21.47 -13.75
CA ILE A 245 2.20 -21.20 -12.34
C ILE A 245 1.78 -22.38 -11.45
N ASP A 246 0.60 -22.94 -11.70
CA ASP A 246 0.09 -24.18 -11.10
C ASP A 246 1.03 -25.35 -11.44
N LYS A 247 2.06 -25.54 -10.60
CA LYS A 247 3.02 -26.65 -10.76
C LYS A 247 2.52 -27.94 -10.13
N ASN A 248 1.64 -27.82 -9.16
CA ASN A 248 1.16 -28.94 -8.34
C ASN A 248 -0.08 -29.64 -8.97
N GLN A 249 -0.78 -28.95 -9.88
CA GLN A 249 -1.97 -29.36 -10.65
C GLN A 249 -3.27 -29.48 -9.84
N ASP A 250 -3.37 -28.80 -8.68
CA ASP A 250 -4.59 -28.73 -7.86
C ASP A 250 -5.65 -27.75 -8.39
N SER A 251 -5.36 -27.05 -9.51
CA SER A 251 -6.23 -26.06 -10.15
C SER A 251 -6.48 -24.79 -9.31
N SER A 252 -5.61 -24.53 -8.34
CA SER A 252 -5.51 -23.29 -7.57
C SER A 252 -4.08 -22.75 -7.60
N LEU A 253 -3.90 -21.45 -7.29
CA LEU A 253 -2.60 -20.84 -7.07
C LEU A 253 -2.46 -20.46 -5.60
N SER A 254 -1.46 -21.01 -4.90
CA SER A 254 -1.06 -20.49 -3.60
C SER A 254 -0.43 -19.09 -3.70
N LYS A 255 -0.33 -18.39 -2.56
CA LYS A 255 0.31 -17.07 -2.52
C LYS A 255 1.81 -17.20 -2.80
N GLU A 256 2.37 -18.29 -2.31
CA GLU A 256 3.74 -18.74 -2.47
C GLU A 256 4.07 -19.06 -3.94
N GLU A 257 3.18 -19.74 -4.68
CA GLU A 257 3.37 -19.97 -6.12
C GLU A 257 3.29 -18.69 -6.94
N LEU A 258 2.43 -17.74 -6.58
CA LEU A 258 2.39 -16.42 -7.21
C LEU A 258 3.63 -15.57 -6.88
N GLU A 259 4.14 -15.62 -5.65
CA GLU A 259 5.42 -15.00 -5.30
C GLU A 259 6.60 -15.64 -6.04
N LEU A 260 6.62 -16.97 -6.20
CA LEU A 260 7.64 -17.67 -6.98
C LEU A 260 7.52 -17.39 -8.49
N ALA A 261 6.30 -17.26 -9.02
CA ALA A 261 6.05 -16.86 -10.40
C ALA A 261 6.51 -15.42 -10.65
N ALA A 262 6.17 -14.48 -9.77
CA ALA A 262 6.65 -13.11 -9.84
C ALA A 262 8.19 -13.05 -9.80
N ARG A 263 8.87 -13.96 -9.09
CA ARG A 263 10.33 -14.04 -9.05
C ARG A 263 10.97 -14.63 -10.32
N GLN A 264 10.22 -15.37 -11.15
CA GLN A 264 10.73 -15.97 -12.40
C GLN A 264 10.88 -14.93 -13.53
N ILE A 265 11.70 -15.28 -14.54
CA ILE A 265 11.86 -14.50 -15.77
C ILE A 265 10.78 -14.95 -16.76
N TRP A 266 9.97 -14.03 -17.25
CA TRP A 266 8.94 -14.25 -18.25
C TRP A 266 9.29 -13.47 -19.52
N ASN A 267 9.17 -14.11 -20.67
CA ASN A 267 9.48 -13.48 -21.97
C ASN A 267 8.33 -12.62 -22.52
N GLU A 268 7.14 -12.72 -21.93
CA GLU A 268 5.92 -12.04 -22.36
C GLU A 268 5.55 -10.95 -21.34
N SER A 269 5.49 -9.68 -21.78
CA SER A 269 5.18 -8.55 -20.89
C SER A 269 3.80 -8.71 -20.22
N ASP A 270 2.81 -9.15 -21.00
CA ASP A 270 1.45 -9.45 -20.54
C ASP A 270 1.44 -10.48 -19.39
N ALA A 271 2.40 -11.42 -19.37
CA ALA A 271 2.52 -12.40 -18.29
C ALA A 271 3.04 -11.77 -16.99
N ILE A 272 4.07 -10.94 -17.05
CA ILE A 272 4.58 -10.21 -15.88
C ILE A 272 3.47 -9.32 -15.29
N GLN A 273 2.71 -8.65 -16.16
CA GLN A 273 1.61 -7.77 -15.79
C GLN A 273 0.47 -8.53 -15.11
N LEU A 274 -0.02 -9.63 -15.69
CA LEU A 274 -1.07 -10.46 -15.10
C LEU A 274 -0.63 -11.19 -13.82
N ILE A 275 0.64 -11.57 -13.69
CA ILE A 275 1.18 -12.16 -12.45
C ILE A 275 1.22 -11.13 -11.33
N SER A 276 1.72 -9.92 -11.62
CA SER A 276 1.77 -8.82 -10.66
C SER A 276 0.36 -8.45 -10.18
N MET A 277 -0.62 -8.48 -11.09
CA MET A 277 -2.04 -8.26 -10.82
C MET A 277 -2.67 -9.37 -9.98
N MET A 278 -2.43 -10.65 -10.29
CA MET A 278 -2.91 -11.77 -9.46
C MET A 278 -2.28 -11.76 -8.06
N GLN A 279 -1.02 -11.34 -7.94
CA GLN A 279 -0.31 -11.22 -6.66
C GLN A 279 -0.87 -10.06 -5.82
N SER A 280 -1.10 -8.88 -6.42
CA SER A 280 -1.63 -7.71 -5.69
C SER A 280 -3.08 -7.89 -5.25
N HIS A 281 -3.91 -8.59 -6.04
CA HIS A 281 -5.32 -8.83 -5.73
C HIS A 281 -5.59 -10.17 -5.03
N PHE A 282 -4.56 -10.95 -4.69
CA PHE A 282 -4.71 -12.29 -4.10
C PHE A 282 -5.68 -12.33 -2.91
N ASP A 283 -5.48 -11.43 -1.93
CA ASP A 283 -6.28 -11.41 -0.70
C ASP A 283 -7.72 -10.91 -0.97
N ALA A 284 -7.90 -10.01 -1.96
CA ALA A 284 -9.20 -9.50 -2.38
C ALA A 284 -10.01 -10.58 -3.15
N ILE A 285 -9.36 -11.30 -4.07
CA ILE A 285 -9.92 -12.46 -4.78
C ILE A 285 -10.29 -13.58 -3.78
N CYS A 286 -9.50 -13.78 -2.72
CA CYS A 286 -9.86 -14.70 -1.64
C CYS A 286 -11.07 -14.22 -0.83
N ALA A 287 -11.23 -12.91 -0.62
CA ALA A 287 -12.33 -12.32 0.15
C ALA A 287 -13.66 -12.26 -0.62
N SER A 288 -13.63 -12.02 -1.95
CA SER A 288 -14.82 -11.93 -2.81
C SER A 288 -15.59 -13.26 -2.97
N ARG A 289 -14.96 -14.38 -2.60
CA ARG A 289 -15.53 -15.73 -2.61
C ARG A 289 -16.85 -15.81 -1.85
N ARG A 290 -17.92 -16.24 -2.54
CA ARG A 290 -19.26 -16.49 -1.97
C ARG A 290 -19.31 -17.45 -0.77
N HIS A 291 -18.22 -18.16 -0.47
CA HIS A 291 -18.05 -19.00 0.72
C HIS A 291 -16.67 -18.84 1.39
N ALA A 292 -16.13 -17.61 1.47
CA ALA A 292 -14.80 -17.33 2.01
C ALA A 292 -14.49 -18.00 3.37
N LEU A 293 -15.47 -18.04 4.29
CA LEU A 293 -15.35 -18.68 5.61
C LEU A 293 -15.05 -20.19 5.55
N CYS A 294 -15.39 -20.87 4.45
CA CYS A 294 -15.19 -22.32 4.29
C CYS A 294 -13.98 -22.66 3.39
N ARG A 295 -13.21 -21.65 2.94
CA ARG A 295 -12.10 -21.80 1.99
C ARG A 295 -10.84 -21.00 2.39
N GLN A 296 -10.70 -20.65 3.67
CA GLN A 296 -9.43 -20.12 4.18
C GLN A 296 -8.35 -21.19 4.07
N GLY A 297 -7.25 -20.88 3.37
CA GLY A 297 -6.13 -21.80 3.13
C GLY A 297 -6.13 -22.51 1.76
N THR A 298 -7.19 -22.40 0.94
CA THR A 298 -7.14 -22.86 -0.46
C THR A 298 -6.75 -21.71 -1.40
N GLY A 299 -5.77 -21.94 -2.28
CA GLY A 299 -5.28 -20.97 -3.27
C GLY A 299 -6.37 -20.45 -4.23
N ILE A 300 -6.10 -19.39 -4.98
CA ILE A 300 -7.08 -18.79 -5.90
C ILE A 300 -7.26 -19.65 -7.16
N THR A 301 -8.51 -19.97 -7.53
CA THR A 301 -8.81 -20.71 -8.77
C THR A 301 -9.07 -19.75 -9.93
N ILE A 302 -8.96 -20.23 -11.17
CA ILE A 302 -9.22 -19.40 -12.37
C ILE A 302 -10.65 -18.83 -12.37
N ASP A 303 -11.63 -19.56 -11.82
CA ASP A 303 -13.02 -19.12 -11.71
C ASP A 303 -13.20 -18.06 -10.61
N ASP A 304 -12.42 -18.09 -9.52
CA ASP A 304 -12.40 -16.99 -8.53
C ASP A 304 -11.88 -15.70 -9.17
N ILE A 305 -10.82 -15.80 -9.99
CA ILE A 305 -10.19 -14.65 -10.65
C ILE A 305 -11.13 -14.03 -11.70
N LEU A 306 -11.85 -14.87 -12.47
CA LEU A 306 -12.84 -14.41 -13.45
C LEU A 306 -14.10 -13.85 -12.77
N ALA A 307 -14.57 -14.44 -11.67
CA ALA A 307 -15.68 -13.90 -10.90
C ALA A 307 -15.31 -12.55 -10.23
N PHE A 308 -14.05 -12.38 -9.82
CA PHE A 308 -13.52 -11.11 -9.33
C PHE A 308 -13.47 -10.03 -10.43
N ASP A 309 -13.07 -10.37 -11.66
CA ASP A 309 -13.15 -9.47 -12.82
C ASP A 309 -14.60 -9.05 -13.14
N GLU A 310 -15.53 -10.00 -13.19
CA GLU A 310 -16.95 -9.72 -13.46
C GLU A 310 -17.61 -8.86 -12.35
N THR A 311 -17.28 -9.12 -11.08
CA THR A 311 -17.77 -8.29 -9.96
C THR A 311 -17.10 -6.92 -9.93
N THR A 312 -15.78 -6.83 -10.12
CA THR A 312 -15.05 -5.55 -10.25
C THR A 312 -15.62 -4.71 -11.38
N LYS A 313 -15.94 -5.31 -12.53
CA LYS A 313 -16.60 -4.61 -13.67
C LYS A 313 -18.00 -4.13 -13.33
N ALA A 314 -18.83 -4.96 -12.71
CA ALA A 314 -20.18 -4.55 -12.32
C ALA A 314 -20.16 -3.41 -11.29
N GLU A 315 -19.26 -3.49 -10.30
CA GLU A 315 -19.03 -2.42 -9.35
C GLU A 315 -18.48 -1.17 -10.04
N GLN A 316 -17.46 -1.28 -10.88
CA GLN A 316 -16.90 -0.19 -11.68
C GLN A 316 -17.99 0.51 -12.51
N GLU A 317 -18.88 -0.23 -13.17
CA GLU A 317 -19.98 0.36 -13.94
C GLU A 317 -21.00 1.11 -13.07
N SER A 318 -21.21 0.68 -11.82
CA SER A 318 -22.01 1.41 -10.83
C SER A 318 -21.27 2.62 -10.24
N ARG A 319 -19.95 2.52 -9.98
CA ARG A 319 -19.08 3.61 -9.52
C ARG A 319 -18.91 4.70 -10.60
N CYS A 320 -19.15 4.36 -11.86
CA CYS A 320 -19.26 5.32 -12.97
C CYS A 320 -20.54 6.18 -12.95
N GLU A 321 -21.50 5.92 -12.06
CA GLU A 321 -22.64 6.83 -11.85
C GLU A 321 -22.27 8.00 -10.94
N ALA A 322 -22.60 9.21 -11.36
CA ALA A 322 -22.39 10.41 -10.53
C ALA A 322 -23.17 10.31 -9.19
N PRO A 323 -22.50 10.49 -8.03
CA PRO A 323 -23.16 10.37 -6.73
C PRO A 323 -24.37 11.31 -6.59
N PRO A 324 -25.47 10.90 -5.90
CA PRO A 324 -26.70 11.68 -5.85
C PRO A 324 -26.54 13.12 -5.32
N HIS A 325 -25.57 13.36 -4.43
CA HIS A 325 -25.27 14.70 -3.93
C HIS A 325 -24.56 15.58 -4.97
N ILE A 326 -23.70 15.00 -5.82
CA ILE A 326 -23.09 15.71 -6.97
C ILE A 326 -24.16 15.99 -8.02
N VAL A 327 -25.06 15.04 -8.31
CA VAL A 327 -26.20 15.26 -9.21
C VAL A 327 -27.10 16.40 -8.70
N LYS A 328 -27.32 16.50 -7.38
CA LYS A 328 -28.03 17.64 -6.77
C LYS A 328 -27.26 18.96 -6.93
N LEU A 329 -25.92 18.96 -6.77
CA LEU A 329 -25.11 20.16 -7.03
C LEU A 329 -25.19 20.60 -8.50
N VAL A 330 -25.16 19.66 -9.45
CA VAL A 330 -25.33 19.92 -10.89
C VAL A 330 -26.70 20.54 -11.18
N GLN A 331 -27.76 20.11 -10.48
CA GLN A 331 -29.09 20.72 -10.56
C GLN A 331 -29.11 22.14 -9.99
N THR A 332 -28.44 22.40 -8.87
CA THR A 332 -28.28 23.77 -8.31
C THR A 332 -27.52 24.66 -9.29
N LEU A 333 -26.43 24.16 -9.88
CA LEU A 333 -25.64 24.89 -10.89
C LEU A 333 -26.46 25.15 -12.16
N PHE A 334 -27.33 24.24 -12.59
CA PHE A 334 -28.27 24.53 -13.67
C PHE A 334 -29.18 25.71 -13.32
N ASP A 335 -29.76 25.72 -12.12
CA ASP A 335 -30.68 26.78 -11.68
C ASP A 335 -29.98 28.15 -11.49
N GLU A 336 -28.69 28.16 -11.13
CA GLU A 336 -27.86 29.40 -11.13
C GLU A 336 -27.54 29.92 -12.53
N LEU A 337 -27.36 29.03 -13.52
CA LEU A 337 -27.01 29.39 -14.90
C LEU A 337 -28.24 29.70 -15.77
N CYS A 338 -29.41 29.20 -15.38
CA CYS A 338 -30.66 29.34 -16.12
C CYS A 338 -31.28 30.74 -15.92
N THR A 339 -30.59 31.77 -16.40
CA THR A 339 -31.08 33.16 -16.41
C THR A 339 -32.12 33.43 -17.51
N SER A 340 -32.75 32.39 -18.07
CA SER A 340 -33.67 32.47 -19.21
C SER A 340 -35.08 32.06 -18.80
N GLU A 341 -36.09 32.82 -19.24
CA GLU A 341 -37.51 32.43 -19.07
C GLU A 341 -37.85 31.12 -19.80
N THR A 342 -37.01 30.70 -20.76
CA THR A 342 -37.15 29.45 -21.53
C THR A 342 -36.75 28.20 -20.76
N GLY A 343 -36.21 28.30 -19.54
CA GLY A 343 -35.82 27.13 -18.75
C GLY A 343 -34.63 26.35 -19.33
N THR A 344 -33.72 27.05 -20.02
CA THR A 344 -32.57 26.47 -20.71
C THR A 344 -31.25 27.19 -20.40
N VAL A 345 -30.15 26.44 -20.47
CA VAL A 345 -28.77 26.91 -20.29
C VAL A 345 -27.98 26.72 -21.59
N THR A 346 -27.24 27.73 -22.01
CA THR A 346 -26.42 27.71 -23.24
C THR A 346 -24.96 27.33 -22.97
N LEU A 347 -24.25 26.86 -24.01
CA LEU A 347 -22.81 26.60 -23.94
C LEU A 347 -22.02 27.86 -23.51
N ASP A 348 -22.43 29.05 -23.96
CA ASP A 348 -21.76 30.29 -23.55
C ASP A 348 -22.01 30.64 -22.07
N GLN A 349 -23.18 30.31 -21.51
CA GLN A 349 -23.42 30.45 -20.06
C GLN A 349 -22.53 29.48 -19.26
N VAL A 350 -22.39 28.22 -19.70
CA VAL A 350 -21.47 27.24 -19.08
C VAL A 350 -20.02 27.73 -19.18
N ARG A 351 -19.61 28.23 -20.34
CA ARG A 351 -18.27 28.77 -20.57
C ARG A 351 -17.97 29.99 -19.70
N LEU A 352 -18.88 30.97 -19.64
CA LEU A 352 -18.71 32.17 -18.80
C LEU A 352 -18.64 31.82 -17.31
N ALA A 353 -19.31 30.75 -16.87
CA ALA A 353 -19.19 30.22 -15.51
C ALA A 353 -17.89 29.44 -15.29
N TYR A 354 -17.43 28.68 -16.28
CA TYR A 354 -16.14 27.99 -16.27
C TYR A 354 -14.96 28.98 -16.24
N ASP A 355 -15.00 30.08 -16.98
CA ASP A 355 -13.98 31.13 -16.94
C ASP A 355 -13.96 31.82 -15.56
N LYS A 356 -15.13 31.99 -14.94
CA LYS A 356 -15.30 32.50 -13.56
C LYS A 356 -15.11 31.45 -12.46
N ARG A 357 -14.78 30.18 -12.78
CA ARG A 357 -14.75 29.06 -11.80
C ARG A 357 -13.80 29.31 -10.63
N HIS A 358 -12.77 30.13 -10.83
CA HIS A 358 -11.82 30.54 -9.78
C HIS A 358 -12.49 31.16 -8.55
N GLN A 359 -13.70 31.74 -8.70
CA GLN A 359 -14.49 32.39 -7.63
C GLN A 359 -15.44 31.43 -6.90
N ARG A 360 -15.54 30.17 -7.33
CA ARG A 360 -16.44 29.14 -6.77
C ARG A 360 -15.69 28.19 -5.84
N ASP A 361 -16.44 27.34 -5.14
CA ASP A 361 -15.88 26.20 -4.42
C ASP A 361 -15.25 25.16 -5.37
N ASN A 362 -14.43 24.26 -4.83
CA ASN A 362 -13.67 23.31 -5.65
C ASN A 362 -14.54 22.21 -6.29
N VAL A 363 -15.71 21.88 -5.75
CA VAL A 363 -16.61 20.89 -6.36
C VAL A 363 -17.30 21.50 -7.56
N SER A 364 -17.80 22.74 -7.44
CA SER A 364 -18.35 23.50 -8.56
C SER A 364 -17.32 23.73 -9.68
N LYS A 365 -16.03 23.93 -9.37
CA LYS A 365 -14.96 24.02 -10.39
C LYS A 365 -14.89 22.76 -11.25
N VAL A 366 -14.81 21.58 -10.61
CA VAL A 366 -14.74 20.29 -11.30
C VAL A 366 -16.00 20.04 -12.12
N VAL A 367 -17.19 20.27 -11.54
CA VAL A 367 -18.47 20.08 -12.27
C VAL A 367 -18.55 20.96 -13.52
N LEU A 368 -18.16 22.24 -13.44
CA LEU A 368 -18.13 23.14 -14.59
C LEU A 368 -17.08 22.73 -15.62
N GLN A 369 -15.93 22.18 -15.20
CA GLN A 369 -14.91 21.66 -16.09
C GLN A 369 -15.41 20.43 -16.86
N THR A 370 -15.87 19.39 -16.16
CA THR A 370 -16.42 18.16 -16.77
C THR A 370 -17.57 18.47 -17.72
N MET A 371 -18.43 19.44 -17.38
CA MET A 371 -19.50 19.93 -18.28
C MET A 371 -18.96 20.63 -19.53
N TYR A 372 -18.05 21.60 -19.37
CA TYR A 372 -17.51 22.36 -20.49
C TYR A 372 -16.73 21.46 -21.46
N GLU A 373 -15.91 20.54 -20.93
CA GLU A 373 -15.16 19.57 -21.73
C GLU A 373 -16.08 18.59 -22.46
N GLU A 374 -17.10 18.03 -21.82
CA GLU A 374 -18.05 17.12 -22.50
C GLU A 374 -18.88 17.83 -23.57
N MET A 375 -19.39 19.03 -23.29
CA MET A 375 -20.14 19.82 -24.28
C MET A 375 -19.25 20.23 -25.45
N ARG A 376 -18.01 20.67 -25.18
CA ARG A 376 -17.02 21.01 -26.22
C ARG A 376 -16.68 19.80 -27.08
N ASN A 377 -16.38 18.65 -26.45
CA ASN A 377 -16.09 17.40 -27.17
C ASN A 377 -17.27 16.96 -28.05
N GLN A 378 -18.53 17.13 -27.62
CA GLN A 378 -19.69 16.84 -28.46
C GLN A 378 -19.93 17.87 -29.58
N PHE A 379 -19.50 19.12 -29.40
CA PHE A 379 -19.54 20.17 -30.42
C PHE A 379 -18.47 19.94 -31.50
N GLU A 380 -17.24 19.61 -31.10
CA GLU A 380 -16.10 19.38 -32.01
C GLU A 380 -16.23 18.05 -32.77
N SER A 381 -16.88 17.02 -32.19
CA SER A 381 -16.99 15.68 -32.81
C SER A 381 -18.23 15.46 -33.69
N LYS A 382 -19.15 16.41 -33.84
CA LYS A 382 -20.40 16.22 -34.60
C LYS A 382 -20.67 17.36 -35.59
N ASN A 383 -21.04 16.98 -36.82
CA ASN A 383 -21.40 17.90 -37.89
C ASN A 383 -22.45 18.94 -37.47
N ALA A 384 -22.35 20.15 -38.06
CA ALA A 384 -22.98 21.39 -37.62
C ALA A 384 -24.51 21.39 -37.40
N LEU A 385 -25.22 20.36 -37.89
CA LEU A 385 -26.66 20.21 -37.78
C LEU A 385 -27.16 19.97 -36.32
N LEU A 386 -26.27 19.59 -35.39
CA LEU A 386 -26.58 19.46 -33.97
C LEU A 386 -26.30 20.72 -33.13
N ILE A 387 -25.59 21.71 -33.69
CA ILE A 387 -25.21 22.94 -32.98
C ILE A 387 -26.44 23.65 -32.40
N SER A 388 -27.53 23.75 -33.18
CA SER A 388 -28.77 24.42 -32.77
C SER A 388 -29.48 23.79 -31.57
N LYS A 389 -29.28 22.49 -31.30
CA LYS A 389 -29.79 21.82 -30.09
C LYS A 389 -28.80 21.91 -28.93
N ALA A 390 -27.50 21.74 -29.20
CA ALA A 390 -26.46 21.91 -28.18
C ALA A 390 -26.39 23.35 -27.61
N SER A 391 -26.92 24.34 -28.34
CA SER A 391 -27.07 25.73 -27.86
C SER A 391 -28.01 25.91 -26.67
N TYR A 392 -28.93 24.98 -26.39
CA TYR A 392 -29.97 25.15 -25.36
C TYR A 392 -30.27 23.83 -24.62
N LEU A 393 -29.53 23.56 -23.54
CA LEU A 393 -29.80 22.41 -22.68
C LEU A 393 -30.93 22.73 -21.70
N ASN A 394 -31.95 21.87 -21.59
CA ASN A 394 -32.86 21.87 -20.45
C ASN A 394 -32.22 21.14 -19.24
N ARG A 395 -32.85 21.19 -18.06
CA ARG A 395 -32.31 20.61 -16.83
C ARG A 395 -31.98 19.11 -16.95
N THR A 396 -32.81 18.35 -17.68
CA THR A 396 -32.60 16.91 -17.88
C THR A 396 -31.36 16.66 -18.74
N ASP A 397 -31.27 17.32 -19.90
CA ASP A 397 -30.14 17.16 -20.82
C ASP A 397 -28.83 17.62 -20.17
N PHE A 398 -28.84 18.72 -19.41
CA PHE A 398 -27.69 19.22 -18.66
C PHE A 398 -27.15 18.19 -17.65
N VAL A 399 -28.05 17.57 -16.87
CA VAL A 399 -27.66 16.50 -15.93
C VAL A 399 -27.15 15.25 -16.67
N GLN A 400 -27.71 14.91 -17.83
CA GLN A 400 -27.23 13.77 -18.63
C GLN A 400 -25.88 14.05 -19.29
N HIS A 401 -25.61 15.27 -19.76
CA HIS A 401 -24.28 15.68 -20.21
C HIS A 401 -23.27 15.59 -19.07
N PHE A 402 -23.62 16.02 -17.85
CA PHE A 402 -22.74 15.83 -16.70
C PHE A 402 -22.47 14.35 -16.41
N LYS A 403 -23.52 13.52 -16.35
CA LYS A 403 -23.37 12.06 -16.14
C LYS A 403 -22.51 11.41 -17.22
N ALA A 404 -22.63 11.83 -18.48
CA ALA A 404 -21.81 11.32 -19.59
C ALA A 404 -20.33 11.74 -19.47
N GLY A 405 -20.05 13.01 -19.15
CA GLY A 405 -18.70 13.52 -18.91
C GLY A 405 -18.05 12.84 -17.70
N TYR A 406 -18.77 12.77 -16.58
CA TYR A 406 -18.34 12.07 -15.36
C TYR A 406 -18.03 10.60 -15.64
N LYS A 407 -18.94 9.87 -16.30
CA LYS A 407 -18.72 8.46 -16.68
C LYS A 407 -17.48 8.30 -17.57
N LYS A 408 -17.23 9.19 -18.54
CA LYS A 408 -16.01 9.16 -19.36
C LYS A 408 -14.74 9.45 -18.55
N GLN A 409 -14.79 10.40 -17.62
CA GLN A 409 -13.66 10.80 -16.79
C GLN A 409 -13.26 9.66 -15.83
N ILE A 410 -14.23 9.08 -15.13
CA ILE A 410 -14.05 7.90 -14.27
C ILE A 410 -13.60 6.69 -15.10
N GLN A 411 -14.24 6.38 -16.24
CA GLN A 411 -13.79 5.30 -17.13
C GLN A 411 -12.42 5.56 -17.80
N GLY A 412 -11.91 6.79 -17.78
CA GLY A 412 -10.54 7.11 -18.17
C GLY A 412 -9.56 6.76 -17.05
N GLN A 413 -9.84 7.21 -15.83
CA GLN A 413 -9.04 6.92 -14.64
C GLN A 413 -8.96 5.41 -14.39
N ILE A 414 -10.09 4.69 -14.34
CA ILE A 414 -10.18 3.23 -14.17
C ILE A 414 -9.90 2.46 -15.49
N LYS A 415 -9.10 3.04 -16.39
CA LYS A 415 -8.41 2.36 -17.51
C LYS A 415 -6.90 2.60 -17.51
N ILE A 416 -6.43 3.66 -16.86
CA ILE A 416 -5.02 3.86 -16.50
C ILE A 416 -4.69 2.97 -15.30
N ALA A 417 -5.58 2.95 -14.31
CA ALA A 417 -5.67 1.92 -13.30
C ALA A 417 -6.09 0.58 -13.92
N GLY A 418 -5.19 -0.42 -13.87
CA GLY A 418 -5.55 -1.83 -14.10
C GLY A 418 -6.50 -2.36 -13.03
N TRP A 419 -6.96 -3.61 -13.18
CA TRP A 419 -7.85 -4.30 -12.22
C TRP A 419 -7.50 -3.96 -10.77
N GLY A 420 -8.51 -3.58 -9.97
CA GLY A 420 -8.36 -3.47 -8.53
C GLY A 420 -7.41 -2.39 -8.02
N SER A 421 -6.79 -1.55 -8.86
CA SER A 421 -6.03 -0.38 -8.38
C SER A 421 -6.89 0.46 -7.44
N ASP A 422 -8.12 0.78 -7.84
CA ASP A 422 -9.11 1.46 -7.00
C ASP A 422 -9.44 0.70 -5.70
N GLU A 423 -9.24 -0.62 -5.62
CA GLU A 423 -9.42 -1.39 -4.38
C GLU A 423 -8.18 -1.43 -3.50
N CYS A 424 -6.97 -1.34 -4.04
CA CYS A 424 -5.77 -1.06 -3.23
C CYS A 424 -5.81 0.39 -2.70
N TRP A 425 -6.21 1.35 -3.54
CA TRP A 425 -6.43 2.74 -3.12
C TRP A 425 -7.58 2.85 -2.10
N GLN A 426 -8.73 2.21 -2.33
CA GLN A 426 -9.86 2.26 -1.39
C GLN A 426 -9.73 1.30 -0.20
N ALA A 427 -8.88 0.29 -0.22
CA ALA A 427 -8.39 -0.29 1.02
C ALA A 427 -7.64 0.80 1.83
N GLY A 428 -6.81 1.63 1.21
CA GLY A 428 -6.19 2.81 1.86
C GLY A 428 -7.14 3.96 2.27
N GLU A 429 -8.34 4.06 1.69
CA GLU A 429 -9.37 5.03 2.09
C GLU A 429 -10.38 4.49 3.11
N THR A 430 -10.70 3.19 3.04
CA THR A 430 -11.80 2.54 3.80
C THR A 430 -11.33 1.50 4.82
N THR A 431 -10.02 1.18 4.87
CA THR A 431 -9.38 0.93 6.17
C THR A 431 -9.69 2.16 7.02
N THR A 432 -10.56 2.01 8.02
CA THR A 432 -11.13 3.17 8.70
C THR A 432 -10.01 3.97 9.34
N ARG A 433 -9.85 5.23 8.94
CA ARG A 433 -8.96 6.21 9.59
C ARG A 433 -9.51 6.66 10.95
N THR A 434 -9.93 5.68 11.74
CA THR A 434 -10.34 5.78 13.13
C THR A 434 -9.20 5.25 14.00
N LEU A 435 -9.03 5.86 15.18
CA LEU A 435 -7.99 5.47 16.13
C LEU A 435 -8.12 3.99 16.54
N PHE A 436 -9.36 3.53 16.67
CA PHE A 436 -9.79 2.16 16.97
C PHE A 436 -10.76 1.70 15.87
N VAL A 437 -10.83 0.41 15.53
CA VAL A 437 -11.68 -0.07 14.41
C VAL A 437 -13.17 0.18 14.67
N ASP A 438 -13.59 0.00 15.92
CA ASP A 438 -14.90 0.42 16.42
C ASP A 438 -14.72 1.53 17.48
N PRO A 439 -15.06 2.80 17.15
CA PRO A 439 -15.02 3.89 18.12
C PRO A 439 -16.04 3.76 19.27
N SER A 440 -17.06 2.91 19.14
CA SER A 440 -18.07 2.65 20.17
C SER A 440 -17.66 1.55 21.15
N ASN A 441 -16.88 0.56 20.69
CA ASN A 441 -16.22 -0.44 21.54
C ASN A 441 -14.70 -0.52 21.29
N PRO A 442 -13.93 0.51 21.65
CA PRO A 442 -12.52 0.61 21.30
C PRO A 442 -11.61 -0.38 22.02
N ILE A 443 -12.11 -1.12 23.03
CA ILE A 443 -11.33 -2.16 23.73
C ILE A 443 -11.06 -3.37 22.82
N ASP A 444 -11.99 -3.73 21.93
CA ASP A 444 -11.86 -4.85 20.98
C ASP A 444 -10.76 -4.60 19.93
N SER A 445 -10.36 -3.34 19.77
CA SER A 445 -9.24 -2.93 18.92
C SER A 445 -7.87 -3.13 19.58
N ILE A 446 -7.83 -3.29 20.91
CA ILE A 446 -6.60 -3.33 21.69
C ILE A 446 -6.27 -4.80 21.98
N LEU A 447 -5.63 -5.43 21.00
CA LEU A 447 -5.26 -6.85 21.00
C LEU A 447 -3.77 -7.03 20.67
N PRO A 448 -3.06 -8.04 21.20
CA PRO A 448 -1.61 -8.20 20.97
C PRO A 448 -1.23 -8.41 19.51
N GLN A 449 -2.20 -8.81 18.67
CA GLN A 449 -2.04 -8.98 17.23
C GLN A 449 -2.11 -7.66 16.44
N ALA A 450 -2.38 -6.52 17.09
CA ALA A 450 -2.30 -5.19 16.50
C ALA A 450 -0.86 -4.62 16.46
N ILE A 451 0.05 -5.16 17.27
CA ILE A 451 1.46 -4.75 17.28
C ILE A 451 2.16 -5.35 16.07
N GLN A 452 2.69 -4.47 15.22
CA GLN A 452 3.40 -4.89 14.02
C GLN A 452 4.89 -5.13 14.33
N ARG A 453 5.34 -6.32 13.96
CA ARG A 453 6.66 -6.87 14.31
C ARG A 453 7.57 -6.78 13.10
N ARG A 454 8.34 -5.68 13.02
CA ARG A 454 9.21 -5.31 11.88
C ARG A 454 10.53 -4.63 12.27
N VAL A 455 10.79 -4.43 13.56
CA VAL A 455 11.75 -3.42 14.03
C VAL A 455 13.04 -4.06 14.55
N SER A 456 14.18 -3.65 14.01
CA SER A 456 15.52 -4.07 14.43
C SER A 456 16.08 -3.27 15.62
N ASP A 457 15.44 -2.17 16.02
CA ASP A 457 15.77 -1.40 17.22
C ASP A 457 15.48 -2.22 18.49
N PRO A 458 16.49 -2.55 19.32
CA PRO A 458 16.30 -3.33 20.54
C PRO A 458 15.41 -2.63 21.58
N LEU A 459 15.34 -1.30 21.59
CA LEU A 459 14.55 -0.52 22.56
C LEU A 459 13.06 -0.60 22.24
N LEU A 460 12.69 -0.50 20.95
CA LEU A 460 11.32 -0.70 20.50
C LEU A 460 10.83 -2.13 20.72
N ASN A 461 11.72 -3.14 20.62
CA ASN A 461 11.37 -4.51 20.99
C ASN A 461 11.08 -4.66 22.49
N VAL A 462 11.86 -4.04 23.38
CA VAL A 462 11.53 -3.99 24.82
C VAL A 462 10.17 -3.35 25.06
N PHE A 463 9.90 -2.22 24.40
CA PHE A 463 8.64 -1.49 24.46
C PHE A 463 7.43 -2.34 23.99
N TYR A 464 7.54 -3.05 22.87
CA TYR A 464 6.49 -3.95 22.37
C TYR A 464 6.22 -5.12 23.34
N SER A 465 7.25 -5.75 23.89
CA SER A 465 7.08 -6.82 24.89
C SER A 465 6.31 -6.37 26.13
N ILE A 466 6.53 -5.13 26.57
CA ILE A 466 5.78 -4.53 27.68
C ILE A 466 4.34 -4.26 27.27
N PHE A 467 4.13 -3.66 26.11
CA PHE A 467 2.79 -3.43 25.57
C PHE A 467 1.98 -4.73 25.40
N GLU A 468 2.59 -5.82 24.94
CA GLU A 468 1.89 -7.10 24.74
C GLU A 468 1.40 -7.73 26.05
N SER A 469 2.18 -7.64 27.13
CA SER A 469 1.70 -8.03 28.46
C SER A 469 0.62 -7.07 28.97
N MET A 470 0.82 -5.75 28.83
CA MET A 470 -0.17 -4.73 29.25
C MET A 470 -1.51 -4.85 28.54
N ILE A 471 -1.54 -5.20 27.25
CA ILE A 471 -2.77 -5.40 26.46
C ILE A 471 -3.61 -6.54 27.06
N VAL A 472 -2.99 -7.63 27.51
CA VAL A 472 -3.76 -8.74 28.12
C VAL A 472 -4.22 -8.39 29.53
N GLN A 473 -3.35 -7.79 30.34
CA GLN A 473 -3.66 -7.55 31.75
C GLN A 473 -4.58 -6.34 31.97
N CYS A 474 -4.26 -5.21 31.33
CA CYS A 474 -4.84 -3.89 31.61
C CYS A 474 -5.04 -3.02 30.33
N PRO A 475 -5.77 -3.49 29.29
CA PRO A 475 -5.95 -2.75 28.03
C PRO A 475 -6.68 -1.40 28.21
N HIS A 476 -7.41 -1.24 29.31
CA HIS A 476 -8.06 0.00 29.72
C HIS A 476 -7.07 1.14 30.01
N ILE A 477 -5.80 0.85 30.33
CA ILE A 477 -4.76 1.88 30.49
C ILE A 477 -4.44 2.49 29.11
N ILE A 478 -4.39 1.67 28.07
CA ILE A 478 -4.06 2.09 26.70
C ILE A 478 -5.14 3.04 26.15
N LEU A 479 -6.43 2.76 26.42
CA LEU A 479 -7.53 3.70 26.15
C LEU A 479 -7.37 5.05 26.86
N ARG A 480 -6.79 5.07 28.06
CA ARG A 480 -6.54 6.29 28.85
C ARG A 480 -5.28 7.03 28.41
N MET A 481 -4.34 6.38 27.71
CA MET A 481 -3.12 7.03 27.20
C MET A 481 -3.44 7.99 26.05
N ILE A 482 -4.27 7.59 25.08
CA ILE A 482 -4.47 8.37 23.85
C ILE A 482 -5.72 9.25 23.94
N SER A 483 -5.57 10.52 23.57
CA SER A 483 -6.69 11.44 23.32
C SER A 483 -6.46 12.22 22.03
N GLN A 484 -7.50 12.44 21.23
CA GLN A 484 -7.41 13.29 20.04
C GLN A 484 -7.60 14.76 20.41
N THR A 485 -6.83 15.65 19.79
CA THR A 485 -6.91 17.11 19.98
C THR A 485 -7.75 17.77 18.89
N VAL A 486 -8.19 19.01 19.13
CA VAL A 486 -9.09 19.76 18.23
C VAL A 486 -8.43 20.07 16.87
N ASP A 487 -7.10 20.13 16.80
CA ASP A 487 -6.32 20.27 15.57
C ASP A 487 -6.03 18.94 14.85
N GLY A 488 -6.66 17.84 15.28
CA GLY A 488 -6.56 16.52 14.64
C GLY A 488 -5.30 15.72 14.98
N LYS A 489 -4.43 16.25 15.85
CA LYS A 489 -3.28 15.53 16.43
C LYS A 489 -3.72 14.57 17.54
N PHE A 490 -2.76 13.80 18.05
CA PHE A 490 -2.96 12.90 19.18
C PHE A 490 -2.05 13.30 20.35
N LYS A 491 -2.66 13.40 21.52
CA LYS A 491 -2.01 13.64 22.81
C LYS A 491 -1.92 12.31 23.54
N VAL A 492 -0.69 11.82 23.74
CA VAL A 492 -0.39 10.55 24.41
C VAL A 492 0.17 10.84 25.81
N ALA A 493 -0.58 10.47 26.84
CA ALA A 493 -0.20 10.58 28.24
C ALA A 493 0.31 9.22 28.76
N PHE A 494 1.63 9.03 28.77
CA PHE A 494 2.25 7.88 29.42
C PHE A 494 2.11 7.99 30.95
N PRO A 495 1.52 7.01 31.67
CA PRO A 495 1.22 7.13 33.10
C PRO A 495 2.41 7.43 34.03
N GLY A 496 3.63 7.09 33.63
CA GLY A 496 4.88 7.40 34.34
C GLY A 496 5.52 8.74 33.98
N GLU A 497 4.88 9.56 33.15
CA GLU A 497 5.35 10.88 32.73
C GLU A 497 4.28 11.96 32.98
N GLN A 498 4.71 13.13 33.43
CA GLN A 498 3.79 14.25 33.74
C GLN A 498 3.43 15.04 32.49
N THR A 499 4.35 15.11 31.51
CA THR A 499 4.16 15.86 30.28
C THR A 499 3.68 14.93 29.15
N PRO A 500 2.44 15.11 28.63
CA PRO A 500 1.94 14.28 27.55
C PRO A 500 2.58 14.68 26.22
N VAL A 501 2.98 13.68 25.43
CA VAL A 501 3.56 13.87 24.09
C VAL A 501 2.44 14.24 23.11
N ILE A 502 2.70 15.16 22.18
CA ILE A 502 1.74 15.53 21.12
C ILE A 502 2.34 15.15 19.76
N VAL A 503 1.74 14.15 19.11
CA VAL A 503 2.15 13.66 17.80
C VAL A 503 1.11 13.97 16.72
N SER A 504 1.58 14.17 15.49
CA SER A 504 0.70 14.20 14.31
C SER A 504 0.00 12.84 14.12
N ALA A 505 -1.12 12.85 13.38
CA ALA A 505 -1.70 11.61 12.86
C ALA A 505 -0.68 10.85 11.99
N PRO A 506 -0.65 9.51 12.01
CA PRO A 506 0.23 8.72 11.14
C PRO A 506 0.00 9.06 9.66
N SER A 507 1.08 9.15 8.88
CA SER A 507 1.02 9.37 7.44
C SER A 507 0.39 8.17 6.72
N SER A 508 -0.11 8.37 5.49
CA SER A 508 -0.59 7.26 4.65
C SER A 508 0.48 6.18 4.45
N SER A 509 1.77 6.53 4.40
CA SER A 509 2.88 5.58 4.33
C SER A 509 3.03 4.77 5.62
N CYS A 510 2.99 5.41 6.79
CA CYS A 510 3.02 4.73 8.09
C CYS A 510 1.79 3.82 8.28
N LEU A 511 0.62 4.23 7.80
CA LEU A 511 -0.60 3.38 7.79
C LEU A 511 -0.50 2.21 6.79
N ALA A 512 0.14 2.39 5.64
CA ALA A 512 0.37 1.32 4.67
C ALA A 512 1.42 0.32 5.14
N GLU A 513 2.42 0.76 5.91
CA GLU A 513 3.29 -0.14 6.67
C GLU A 513 2.47 -0.96 7.66
N TYR A 514 1.57 -0.31 8.42
CA TYR A 514 0.64 -0.93 9.39
C TYR A 514 -0.51 -1.73 8.72
N VAL A 515 -0.17 -2.85 8.07
CA VAL A 515 -1.07 -3.81 7.37
C VAL A 515 -2.34 -4.24 8.14
N HIS A 516 -2.39 -4.05 9.47
CA HIS A 516 -3.55 -4.40 10.30
C HIS A 516 -4.45 -3.22 10.69
N GLY A 517 -4.24 -2.03 10.13
CA GLY A 517 -5.06 -0.83 10.41
C GLY A 517 -6.56 -1.02 10.15
N SER A 518 -6.94 -1.79 9.13
CA SER A 518 -8.33 -2.21 8.86
C SER A 518 -8.97 -3.02 9.99
N LYS A 519 -8.18 -3.73 10.79
CA LYS A 519 -8.66 -4.73 11.75
C LYS A 519 -8.64 -4.24 13.18
N TYR A 520 -7.75 -3.30 13.52
CA TYR A 520 -7.55 -2.82 14.88
C TYR A 520 -7.49 -1.29 15.00
N GLY A 521 -7.68 -0.54 13.90
CA GLY A 521 -7.39 0.90 13.86
C GLY A 521 -5.89 1.19 13.93
N PHE A 522 -5.52 2.47 14.05
CA PHE A 522 -4.12 2.91 14.01
C PHE A 522 -3.52 3.32 15.38
N TRP A 523 -4.22 3.07 16.50
CA TRP A 523 -3.80 3.50 17.84
C TRP A 523 -2.35 3.12 18.18
N MET A 524 -1.89 1.94 17.76
CA MET A 524 -0.52 1.48 18.06
C MET A 524 0.54 2.35 17.38
N ALA A 525 0.33 2.78 16.12
CA ALA A 525 1.22 3.69 15.41
C ALA A 525 1.28 5.08 16.06
N VAL A 526 0.17 5.54 16.67
CA VAL A 526 0.14 6.79 17.45
C VAL A 526 0.98 6.68 18.72
N ILE A 527 0.90 5.58 19.46
CA ILE A 527 1.72 5.39 20.66
C ILE A 527 3.20 5.17 20.30
N GLU A 528 3.49 4.37 19.27
CA GLU A 528 4.87 4.14 18.82
C GLU A 528 5.56 5.45 18.42
N ASN A 529 4.90 6.31 17.65
CA ASN A 529 5.42 7.63 17.29
C ASN A 529 5.60 8.54 18.51
N ALA A 530 4.69 8.49 19.49
CA ALA A 530 4.82 9.24 20.74
C ALA A 530 5.99 8.75 21.60
N PHE A 531 6.24 7.44 21.64
CA PHE A 531 7.37 6.84 22.34
C PHE A 531 8.70 7.22 21.67
N LYS A 532 8.79 7.09 20.33
CA LYS A 532 9.95 7.53 19.55
C LYS A 532 10.30 9.01 19.80
N GLN A 533 9.29 9.89 19.78
CA GLN A 533 9.49 11.31 20.08
C GLN A 533 10.00 11.53 21.51
N TYR A 534 9.35 10.93 22.51
CA TYR A 534 9.75 11.01 23.92
C TYR A 534 11.20 10.53 24.18
N GLU A 535 11.63 9.44 23.54
CA GLU A 535 13.02 8.97 23.63
C GLU A 535 13.99 9.96 22.98
N SER A 536 13.65 10.50 21.80
CA SER A 536 14.47 11.51 21.11
C SER A 536 14.64 12.82 21.91
N GLU A 537 13.61 13.24 22.62
CA GLU A 537 13.62 14.44 23.46
C GLU A 537 14.50 14.25 24.71
N ARG A 538 14.55 13.03 25.27
CA ARG A 538 15.33 12.72 26.47
C ARG A 538 16.83 12.51 26.24
N LYS A 539 17.29 12.33 24.99
CA LYS A 539 18.71 12.29 24.53
C LYS A 539 19.69 11.30 25.20
N ASN A 540 19.33 10.65 26.31
CA ASN A 540 20.18 9.73 27.08
C ASN A 540 20.25 8.31 26.45
N ALA A 541 20.30 8.22 25.12
CA ALA A 541 20.26 6.97 24.36
C ALA A 541 21.64 6.26 24.26
N SER A 542 22.38 6.22 25.36
CA SER A 542 23.70 5.58 25.46
C SER A 542 23.60 4.22 26.16
N ASP A 543 23.71 3.13 25.40
CA ASP A 543 23.90 1.74 25.86
C ASP A 543 23.16 1.33 27.14
N LEU A 544 21.83 1.55 27.19
CA LEU A 544 21.01 0.92 28.22
C LEU A 544 21.04 -0.60 28.07
N ASP A 545 21.39 -1.29 29.15
CA ASP A 545 21.12 -2.73 29.27
C ASP A 545 19.61 -2.99 29.17
N HIS A 546 19.23 -4.12 28.57
CA HIS A 546 17.83 -4.49 28.34
C HIS A 546 17.04 -4.60 29.65
N LEU A 547 17.70 -4.99 30.75
CA LEU A 547 17.12 -4.97 32.09
C LEU A 547 16.69 -3.54 32.48
N HIS A 548 17.60 -2.56 32.39
CA HIS A 548 17.26 -1.18 32.74
C HIS A 548 16.28 -0.53 31.75
N ALA A 549 16.30 -0.94 30.47
CA ALA A 549 15.28 -0.57 29.51
C ALA A 549 13.88 -1.12 29.91
N VAL A 550 13.80 -2.38 30.35
CA VAL A 550 12.54 -2.99 30.84
C VAL A 550 12.01 -2.23 32.06
N GLU A 551 12.85 -1.94 33.06
CA GLU A 551 12.47 -1.14 34.23
C GLU A 551 11.91 0.23 33.83
N ARG A 552 12.67 0.97 33.01
CA ARG A 552 12.37 2.35 32.62
C ARG A 552 11.11 2.44 31.79
N ILE A 553 10.95 1.55 30.80
CA ILE A 553 9.79 1.57 29.91
C ILE A 553 8.55 1.02 30.62
N CYS A 554 8.67 -0.02 31.46
CA CYS A 554 7.52 -0.51 32.21
C CYS A 554 7.02 0.55 33.21
N LYS A 555 7.92 1.26 33.88
CA LYS A 555 7.57 2.41 34.73
C LYS A 555 6.92 3.56 33.93
N LEU A 556 7.42 3.87 32.73
CA LEU A 556 6.81 4.87 31.85
C LEU A 556 5.36 4.51 31.49
N LEU A 557 5.11 3.25 31.15
CA LEU A 557 3.82 2.81 30.61
C LEU A 557 2.78 2.46 31.69
N THR A 558 3.21 2.02 32.88
CA THR A 558 2.32 1.69 34.00
C THR A 558 2.19 2.83 35.03
N GLY A 559 3.18 3.72 35.10
CA GLY A 559 3.34 4.70 36.17
C GLY A 559 3.92 4.13 37.47
N GLN A 560 4.05 2.80 37.56
CA GLN A 560 4.38 2.08 38.78
C GLN A 560 5.83 1.62 38.81
N GLY A 561 6.30 1.23 40.01
CA GLY A 561 7.59 0.58 40.15
C GLY A 561 7.55 -0.88 39.67
N GLY A 562 8.57 -1.64 40.04
CA GLY A 562 8.58 -3.08 39.83
C GLY A 562 9.84 -3.72 40.36
N ARG A 563 9.83 -5.04 40.46
CA ARG A 563 10.96 -5.83 40.94
C ARG A 563 11.31 -6.96 39.99
N TRP A 564 12.60 -7.32 39.99
CA TRP A 564 13.07 -8.56 39.38
C TRP A 564 12.83 -9.75 40.31
N VAL A 565 12.46 -10.87 39.71
CA VAL A 565 12.37 -12.18 40.36
C VAL A 565 13.17 -13.17 39.52
N SER A 566 14.16 -13.82 40.14
CA SER A 566 14.93 -14.89 39.51
C SER A 566 14.05 -16.13 39.34
N THR A 567 14.08 -16.73 38.14
CA THR A 567 13.39 -18.01 37.88
C THR A 567 14.20 -19.21 38.36
N THR A 568 15.53 -19.07 38.46
CA THR A 568 16.44 -20.15 38.89
C THR A 568 16.45 -20.36 40.40
N ASP A 569 16.05 -19.34 41.16
CA ASP A 569 16.16 -19.31 42.61
C ASP A 569 14.85 -19.73 43.30
N MET A 570 13.79 -19.98 42.51
CA MET A 570 12.47 -20.46 42.96
C MET A 570 12.26 -21.91 42.56
N GLN A 571 11.58 -22.71 43.41
CA GLN A 571 11.11 -24.02 42.98
C GLN A 571 9.99 -23.86 41.94
N LEU A 572 9.88 -24.79 40.99
CA LEU A 572 8.90 -24.70 39.89
C LEU A 572 7.44 -24.51 40.38
N THR A 573 7.10 -25.11 41.51
CA THR A 573 5.78 -24.95 42.16
C THR A 573 5.58 -23.54 42.72
N GLU A 574 6.61 -22.95 43.33
CA GLU A 574 6.60 -21.59 43.88
C GLU A 574 6.53 -20.56 42.74
N LEU A 575 7.31 -20.76 41.67
CA LEU A 575 7.31 -19.92 40.47
C LEU A 575 5.93 -19.92 39.78
N ASN A 576 5.28 -21.09 39.65
CA ASN A 576 3.92 -21.19 39.13
C ASN A 576 2.89 -20.48 40.03
N ILE A 577 2.99 -20.64 41.36
CA ILE A 577 2.14 -19.95 42.34
C ILE A 577 2.32 -18.43 42.25
N PHE A 578 3.57 -17.96 42.17
CA PHE A 578 3.92 -16.55 42.03
C PHE A 578 3.34 -15.94 40.75
N MET A 579 3.65 -16.51 39.58
CA MET A 579 3.12 -16.01 38.30
C MET A 579 1.58 -16.01 38.29
N ARG A 580 0.94 -17.06 38.84
CA ARG A 580 -0.51 -17.14 38.98
C ARG A 580 -1.10 -16.02 39.80
N ASP A 581 -0.51 -15.71 40.95
CA ASP A 581 -1.08 -14.71 41.85
C ASP A 581 -0.77 -13.28 41.40
N VAL A 582 0.28 -13.07 40.60
CA VAL A 582 0.53 -11.82 39.85
C VAL A 582 -0.44 -11.66 38.67
N PHE A 583 -0.68 -12.71 37.88
CA PHE A 583 -1.63 -12.69 36.75
C PHE A 583 -3.06 -12.43 37.24
N LYS A 584 -3.47 -13.02 38.38
CA LYS A 584 -4.75 -12.70 39.05
C LYS A 584 -4.87 -11.23 39.45
N GLN A 585 -3.76 -10.58 39.80
CA GLN A 585 -3.71 -9.15 40.13
C GLN A 585 -3.74 -8.25 38.89
N ARG A 586 -3.69 -8.80 37.66
CA ARG A 586 -3.60 -8.04 36.39
C ARG A 586 -2.39 -7.10 36.32
N ARG A 587 -1.25 -7.53 36.87
CA ARG A 587 0.02 -6.80 36.84
C ARG A 587 0.87 -7.26 35.66
N THR A 588 1.56 -6.32 35.04
CA THR A 588 2.43 -6.53 33.87
C THR A 588 3.63 -7.42 34.25
N MET A 589 3.93 -8.41 33.40
CA MET A 589 5.04 -9.35 33.62
C MET A 589 5.87 -9.55 32.35
N ILE A 590 7.18 -9.33 32.46
CA ILE A 590 8.15 -9.42 31.36
C ILE A 590 9.17 -10.49 31.68
N ALA A 591 9.34 -11.47 30.79
CA ALA A 591 10.36 -12.51 30.92
C ALA A 591 11.63 -12.11 30.15
N VAL A 592 12.81 -12.29 30.76
CA VAL A 592 14.10 -11.91 30.16
C VAL A 592 15.11 -13.07 30.18
N GLY A 593 15.67 -13.36 29.00
CA GLY A 593 16.71 -14.37 28.79
C GLY A 593 18.11 -13.88 29.14
N GLU A 594 19.00 -14.83 29.42
CA GLU A 594 20.39 -14.55 29.82
C GLU A 594 21.17 -13.81 28.72
N ARG A 595 22.00 -12.83 29.11
CA ARG A 595 22.81 -12.02 28.16
C ARG A 595 24.04 -12.76 27.61
N ASN A 596 24.64 -13.63 28.43
CA ASN A 596 25.97 -14.18 28.18
C ASN A 596 25.93 -15.53 27.43
N SER A 597 25.09 -16.45 27.88
CA SER A 597 25.00 -17.82 27.37
C SER A 597 23.82 -18.02 26.41
N PRO A 598 24.02 -18.47 25.16
CA PRO A 598 22.91 -18.86 24.29
C PRO A 598 22.39 -20.22 24.76
N ARG A 599 21.30 -20.23 25.55
CA ARG A 599 20.73 -21.46 26.11
C ARG A 599 20.02 -22.27 25.03
N MET A 600 20.42 -23.53 24.89
CA MET A 600 19.75 -24.53 24.06
C MET A 600 18.52 -25.06 24.80
N ILE A 601 17.34 -25.01 24.17
CA ILE A 601 16.16 -25.75 24.64
C ILE A 601 15.79 -26.77 23.56
N GLY A 602 16.10 -28.03 23.83
CA GLY A 602 16.18 -29.04 22.78
C GLY A 602 17.31 -28.71 21.79
N ASN A 603 17.00 -28.74 20.49
CA ASN A 603 18.00 -28.60 19.41
C ASN A 603 18.19 -27.16 18.90
N ARG A 604 17.67 -26.14 19.59
CA ARG A 604 17.57 -24.77 19.04
C ARG A 604 17.83 -23.68 20.10
N PHE A 605 18.13 -22.46 19.62
CA PHE A 605 18.66 -21.34 20.40
C PHE A 605 17.64 -20.23 20.70
N ILE A 606 17.35 -19.96 21.97
CA ILE A 606 16.71 -18.70 22.34
C ILE A 606 17.68 -17.55 22.08
N SER A 607 17.20 -16.43 21.54
CA SER A 607 18.05 -15.26 21.26
C SER A 607 18.66 -14.73 22.56
N LYS A 608 19.96 -14.37 22.52
CA LYS A 608 20.62 -13.78 23.69
C LYS A 608 19.93 -12.47 24.06
N SER A 609 19.62 -12.29 25.35
CA SER A 609 18.87 -11.12 25.84
C SER A 609 17.43 -11.01 25.29
N ALA A 610 16.78 -12.12 24.88
CA ALA A 610 15.37 -12.09 24.51
C ALA A 610 14.51 -11.50 25.65
N VAL A 611 13.69 -10.49 25.32
CA VAL A 611 12.74 -9.84 26.24
C VAL A 611 11.35 -10.11 25.70
N CYS A 612 10.52 -10.84 26.44
CA CYS A 612 9.20 -11.30 26.00
C CYS A 612 8.09 -10.89 26.98
N GLY A 613 6.95 -10.43 26.46
CA GLY A 613 5.76 -10.20 27.28
C GLY A 613 5.12 -11.51 27.72
N ILE A 614 4.76 -11.67 29.00
CA ILE A 614 3.93 -12.79 29.44
C ILE A 614 2.46 -12.46 29.16
N VAL A 615 1.83 -13.26 28.29
CA VAL A 615 0.51 -13.00 27.69
C VAL A 615 -0.55 -14.04 28.04
N ASN A 616 -0.19 -15.19 28.62
CA ASN A 616 -1.18 -16.12 29.22
C ASN A 616 -0.54 -16.99 30.31
N LEU A 617 -1.37 -17.51 31.21
CA LEU A 617 -0.98 -18.53 32.19
C LEU A 617 -2.09 -19.56 32.39
N ASP A 618 -1.93 -20.74 31.78
CA ASP A 618 -2.74 -21.90 32.10
C ASP A 618 -2.21 -22.57 33.38
N ASN A 619 -2.74 -22.09 34.50
CA ASN A 619 -2.47 -22.64 35.83
C ASN A 619 -2.96 -24.10 36.03
N LYS A 620 -3.85 -24.64 35.18
CA LYS A 620 -4.29 -26.04 35.31
C LYS A 620 -3.21 -26.99 34.79
N ASN A 621 -2.61 -26.66 33.66
CA ASN A 621 -1.60 -27.49 33.00
C ASN A 621 -0.15 -27.03 33.28
N GLY A 622 0.04 -25.99 34.11
CA GLY A 622 1.37 -25.46 34.43
C GLY A 622 2.07 -24.90 33.19
N ARG A 623 1.36 -24.08 32.40
CA ARG A 623 1.84 -23.52 31.12
C ARG A 623 1.80 -21.99 31.11
N VAL A 624 2.86 -21.37 30.60
CA VAL A 624 3.06 -19.93 30.44
C VAL A 624 3.12 -19.61 28.94
N THR A 625 2.29 -18.71 28.46
CA THR A 625 2.44 -18.18 27.08
C THR A 625 3.21 -16.88 27.12
N VAL A 626 4.32 -16.85 26.38
CA VAL A 626 5.15 -15.68 26.15
C VAL A 626 4.97 -15.22 24.71
N SER A 627 5.14 -13.91 24.48
CA SER A 627 5.15 -13.33 23.14
C SER A 627 6.48 -12.61 22.90
N ASP A 628 7.15 -12.99 21.80
CA ASP A 628 8.38 -12.37 21.31
C ASP A 628 8.04 -11.35 20.21
N PRO A 629 8.31 -10.05 20.40
CA PRO A 629 7.91 -9.00 19.48
C PRO A 629 8.75 -8.92 18.20
N LEU A 630 9.82 -9.72 18.06
CA LEU A 630 10.48 -9.87 16.75
C LEU A 630 9.68 -10.78 15.82
N ARG A 631 9.07 -11.85 16.36
CA ARG A 631 8.28 -12.90 15.64
C ARG A 631 8.97 -13.57 14.45
N ASP A 632 10.23 -13.25 14.17
CA ASP A 632 11.13 -14.01 13.30
C ASP A 632 10.99 -15.51 13.55
N ASN A 633 11.36 -16.33 12.57
CA ASN A 633 11.42 -17.79 12.73
C ASN A 633 12.60 -18.25 13.62
N SER A 634 13.04 -17.40 14.55
CA SER A 634 13.66 -17.76 15.82
C SER A 634 12.63 -18.25 16.85
N ALA A 635 11.33 -17.95 16.71
CA ALA A 635 10.27 -18.51 17.55
C ALA A 635 10.11 -20.04 17.39
N ASP A 636 10.68 -20.60 16.32
CA ASP A 636 10.90 -22.03 16.13
C ASP A 636 11.84 -22.63 17.19
N ASN A 637 12.59 -21.81 17.93
CA ASN A 637 13.70 -22.24 18.79
C ASN A 637 13.31 -22.72 20.20
N PHE A 638 12.02 -22.88 20.46
CA PHE A 638 11.52 -23.62 21.61
C PHE A 638 11.28 -25.09 21.22
N SER A 639 11.56 -26.03 22.10
CA SER A 639 11.81 -27.45 21.76
C SER A 639 10.64 -28.27 21.20
N ASP A 640 9.46 -27.68 21.00
CA ASP A 640 8.27 -28.40 20.55
C ASP A 640 7.44 -27.52 19.58
N PRO A 641 7.34 -27.87 18.29
CA PRO A 641 6.56 -27.10 17.31
C PRO A 641 5.05 -27.12 17.60
N THR A 642 4.54 -28.01 18.45
CA THR A 642 3.12 -28.02 18.86
C THR A 642 2.76 -26.89 19.84
N HIS A 643 3.73 -26.04 20.22
CA HIS A 643 3.57 -25.00 21.24
C HIS A 643 3.55 -23.56 20.69
N ARG A 644 3.70 -23.36 19.36
CA ARG A 644 3.52 -22.05 18.70
C ARG A 644 2.04 -21.84 18.39
N ASN A 645 1.45 -20.79 18.94
CA ASN A 645 0.08 -20.39 18.68
C ASN A 645 -0.03 -19.72 17.30
N SER A 646 -1.24 -19.71 16.70
CA SER A 646 -1.48 -19.08 15.39
C SER A 646 -1.27 -17.56 15.36
N ASP A 647 -1.21 -16.91 16.53
CA ASP A 647 -0.84 -15.51 16.68
C ASP A 647 0.66 -15.26 16.87
N GLY A 648 1.49 -16.30 16.75
CA GLY A 648 2.94 -16.23 16.89
C GLY A 648 3.45 -16.10 18.34
N SER A 649 2.60 -16.26 19.34
CA SER A 649 3.02 -16.46 20.73
C SER A 649 3.42 -17.93 21.01
N THR A 650 4.21 -18.17 22.04
CA THR A 650 4.75 -19.51 22.37
C THR A 650 4.33 -19.95 23.78
N THR A 651 3.74 -21.13 23.90
CA THR A 651 3.21 -21.67 25.17
C THR A 651 4.13 -22.72 25.77
N LEU A 652 4.93 -22.35 26.76
CA LEU A 652 5.90 -23.21 27.44
C LEU A 652 5.31 -23.87 28.69
N SER A 653 5.84 -25.02 29.13
CA SER A 653 5.64 -25.48 30.51
C SER A 653 6.44 -24.59 31.48
N VAL A 654 6.05 -24.49 32.76
CA VAL A 654 6.82 -23.68 33.75
C VAL A 654 8.30 -24.10 33.82
N ASN A 655 8.61 -25.39 33.65
CA ASN A 655 9.98 -25.88 33.58
C ASN A 655 10.71 -25.42 32.30
N ALA A 656 10.07 -25.47 31.13
CA ALA A 656 10.67 -24.94 29.90
C ALA A 656 10.86 -23.42 29.98
N PHE A 657 9.93 -22.71 30.62
CA PHE A 657 9.99 -21.27 30.88
C PHE A 657 11.13 -20.88 31.82
N SER A 658 11.33 -21.56 32.96
CA SER A 658 12.42 -21.26 33.90
C SER A 658 13.82 -21.58 33.33
N ASN A 659 13.90 -22.52 32.38
CA ASN A 659 15.13 -22.79 31.65
C ASN A 659 15.41 -21.74 30.55
N ALA A 660 14.36 -21.14 29.98
CA ALA A 660 14.39 -20.14 28.91
C ALA A 660 14.75 -18.73 29.40
N PHE A 661 14.08 -18.28 30.45
CA PHE A 661 14.17 -16.92 30.97
C PHE A 661 14.78 -16.97 32.37
N GLU A 662 15.84 -16.21 32.60
CA GLU A 662 16.57 -16.15 33.87
C GLU A 662 15.82 -15.33 34.92
N LYS A 663 15.10 -14.30 34.47
CA LYS A 663 14.40 -13.35 35.35
C LYS A 663 13.04 -12.96 34.79
N ILE A 664 12.11 -12.65 35.69
CA ILE A 664 10.85 -11.95 35.41
C ILE A 664 10.92 -10.56 36.02
N TYR A 665 10.64 -9.51 35.26
CA TYR A 665 10.27 -8.20 35.82
C TYR A 665 8.77 -8.19 36.07
N VAL A 666 8.38 -7.78 37.28
CA VAL A 666 6.98 -7.63 37.67
C VAL A 666 6.71 -6.24 38.20
N GLU A 667 5.80 -5.53 37.53
CA GLU A 667 5.21 -4.25 37.95
C GLU A 667 4.74 -4.33 39.42
N GLU A 668 5.10 -3.37 40.27
CA GLU A 668 4.70 -3.30 41.69
C GLU A 668 3.78 -2.11 41.95
N TRP A 669 2.53 -2.42 42.30
CA TRP A 669 1.56 -1.42 42.77
C TRP A 669 1.84 -1.05 44.22
N LEU A 670 1.96 0.26 44.47
CA LEU A 670 1.94 0.79 45.83
C LEU A 670 0.55 0.58 46.44
N ALA A 671 0.50 0.10 47.69
CA ALA A 671 -0.75 -0.23 48.39
C ALA A 671 -1.68 0.98 48.67
N SER A 672 -1.24 2.20 48.34
CA SER A 672 -2.03 3.42 48.33
C SER A 672 -2.97 3.57 47.13
N ASP A 673 -2.65 2.94 45.99
CA ASP A 673 -3.16 3.37 44.68
C ASP A 673 -4.46 2.67 44.25
N HIS A 674 -5.18 2.07 45.20
CA HIS A 674 -6.48 1.40 45.00
C HIS A 674 -7.55 2.27 44.32
N LEU A 675 -7.37 3.59 44.27
CA LEU A 675 -8.26 4.54 43.58
C LEU A 675 -8.37 4.30 42.07
N LEU A 676 -7.38 3.67 41.41
CA LEU A 676 -7.40 3.42 39.97
C LEU A 676 -8.37 2.31 39.53
N GLN A 677 -8.87 1.49 40.46
CA GLN A 677 -9.77 0.36 40.18
C GLN A 677 -11.26 0.69 40.26
N SER A 678 -11.66 1.94 40.55
CA SER A 678 -13.06 2.33 40.40
C SER A 678 -13.43 2.31 38.90
N PRO A 679 -14.48 1.57 38.48
CA PRO A 679 -15.15 1.90 37.24
C PRO A 679 -15.75 3.31 37.37
N ARG A 680 -15.79 4.04 36.25
CA ARG A 680 -16.47 5.32 36.03
C ARG A 680 -16.98 5.32 34.60
#